data_AF-A0A1M7BES1-F1
#
_entry.id   AF-A0A1M7BES1-F1
#
_cell.length_a   1.000
_cell.length_b   1.000
_cell.length_c   1.000
_cell.angle_alpha   90.00
_cell.angle_beta   90.00
_cell.angle_gamma   90.00
#
_symmetry.space_group_name_H-M   'P 1'
#
loop_
_entity.id
_entity.type
_entity.pdbx_description
1 polymer ?
#
loop_
_entity_poly.entity_id
_entity_poly.type
_entity_poly.pdbx_seq_one_letter_code
_entity_poly.pdbx_strand_id
1 'polypeptide(L)'
;MNGIITDKDGAGLPGATVIAVHTPTNTQYVAPTNSEGRFNIQNMRVGGPYSVRVTFVGYKDASREGIFLSLGQNLRLDLNLSDATTELAGVTVSGRRDPVLNSERNGAATNVQREQIERLPTINRSFQDFTRLTPQANGSSLGGRNARFNNIQIDGASNNDLFGLGNTGAPGGQANTNPISLDAIQEFQVVLSPYDVRQGRFSGGGINAITRSGTNDFSGSAFVFGRNQNTAGKSPTPNSAGERTKLDKFNDYQAGIRLGGPIIKDKLFFFVNGEITRRTAPLLFRTGSQDQIRNNPGSDLLTFVSTEQLQQISDVLRDRYGYNAGAFGEINAERRSNKAFARLDWNISQNHQLTLRHNFVDASDDNITRSLTNFRFANNGYQFLSKTNTTVAELKSRFGNRFANSLLVGYSRIRDSRSLVGDRFPSIEISVGNGSVFAGSELSSVANRLDQDILEINDNFNIFAGKHVITVGTNNEIFRFDNLFVQSTEGRYNYPTLQAFLDNNVDASGFRYRQNYALPGGKPTAKFGAAQFGAFIQDEYNITDNFRFTTGLRVDLPVYFDKPSYNKRVDSTFAIATANGGAYDVKTDRLPKSRLQVSPRIGFNWDVRKNQTFQLRGGVGVFTGRPAYVWISNQYGNTGVDFATYDSNNSTSKAGLGLSSNYGTLRDQIASTPAAAAKGSIAVTDKNFRNPQLIRTNFAVDYRLPAGIVATLEGIYSKSLNDVLPVDINLSNPTGVIQGDGRPVYPTGTARYRNSRDFNNVILLTNTSKGYQYSITGELKKQVNSDLFATAAYTYGQSRDLYSGSSSTAVSIWEFNPHVAGPNNLPLSYSNFDLRHRVLGSFSYRKAYAKHFATTLSAFYNGQSGTPFSYSYYGGDLNNDGGQFSSNSNDLIYIPRTRDEIVLVTDGPNDRRTPEQIWGELNSFIENDEYLKEHRGEYAARNGARTPWQHKIDVRLLQDIYTTIGGKEHTIQLSVDIINFGNLLNKEWGRDYFVANGNYGLLRYQGLENGTTGRPTFGFGNGTSTTPTVGYQVDQLASRWQAQFGVRYLF
;
A
#
# COMPACT_ATOMS: atom_id res chain seq x y z
N MET A 1 -27.96 5.72 15.42
CA MET A 1 -28.58 6.93 16.01
C MET A 1 -29.13 6.53 17.36
N ASN A 2 -28.98 7.37 18.38
CA ASN A 2 -29.54 7.14 19.71
C ASN A 2 -29.94 8.48 20.35
N GLY A 3 -30.54 8.44 21.52
CA GLY A 3 -30.82 9.64 22.29
C GLY A 3 -31.80 9.39 23.43
N ILE A 4 -32.17 10.48 24.11
CA ILE A 4 -33.15 10.49 25.19
C ILE A 4 -34.28 11.45 24.82
N ILE A 5 -35.52 10.99 25.02
CA ILE A 5 -36.72 11.79 24.91
C ILE A 5 -37.19 12.13 26.32
N THR A 6 -37.33 13.42 26.62
CA THR A 6 -37.76 13.91 27.93
C THR A 6 -38.98 14.82 27.82
N ASP A 7 -39.69 15.02 28.92
CA ASP A 7 -40.65 16.11 29.07
C ASP A 7 -39.96 17.46 29.38
N LYS A 8 -40.76 18.52 29.53
CA LYS A 8 -40.29 19.87 29.88
C LYS A 8 -39.51 19.95 31.20
N ASP A 9 -39.79 19.05 32.14
CA ASP A 9 -39.18 19.01 33.46
C ASP A 9 -37.92 18.12 33.48
N GLY A 10 -37.58 17.51 32.33
CA GLY A 10 -36.39 16.70 32.11
C GLY A 10 -36.56 15.23 32.49
N ALA A 11 -37.78 14.78 32.81
CA ALA A 11 -38.06 13.36 33.07
C ALA A 11 -38.14 12.58 31.74
N GLY A 12 -37.52 11.41 31.69
CA GLY A 12 -37.56 10.55 30.50
C GLY A 12 -38.98 10.07 30.20
N LEU A 13 -39.37 10.05 28.92
CA LEU A 13 -40.70 9.66 28.47
C LEU A 13 -40.70 8.22 27.94
N PRO A 14 -41.11 7.22 28.73
CA PRO A 14 -41.13 5.82 28.30
C PRO A 14 -42.28 5.50 27.35
N GLY A 15 -41.97 4.82 26.25
CA GLY A 15 -42.95 4.48 25.20
C GLY A 15 -43.17 5.57 24.14
N ALA A 16 -42.47 6.70 24.20
CA ALA A 16 -42.41 7.67 23.11
C ALA A 16 -41.90 7.00 21.83
N THR A 17 -42.59 7.21 20.71
CA THR A 17 -42.26 6.56 19.44
C THR A 17 -41.38 7.47 18.60
N VAL A 18 -40.15 7.04 18.32
CA VAL A 18 -39.22 7.76 17.44
C VAL A 18 -39.30 7.16 16.04
N ILE A 19 -39.64 7.98 15.05
CA ILE A 19 -39.77 7.62 13.64
C ILE A 19 -38.72 8.41 12.86
N ALA A 20 -37.66 7.74 12.42
CA ALA A 20 -36.66 8.30 11.53
C ALA A 20 -36.94 7.86 10.08
N VAL A 21 -37.05 8.79 9.15
CA VAL A 21 -37.32 8.55 7.73
C VAL A 21 -36.14 9.01 6.91
N HIS A 22 -35.50 8.09 6.17
CA HIS A 22 -34.53 8.45 5.14
C HIS A 22 -35.28 9.02 3.94
N THR A 23 -35.29 10.34 3.77
CA THR A 23 -36.16 11.02 2.81
C THR A 23 -35.90 10.59 1.35
N PRO A 24 -34.66 10.31 0.88
CA PRO A 24 -34.44 9.90 -0.50
C PRO A 24 -35.06 8.56 -0.88
N THR A 25 -35.31 7.67 0.07
CA THR A 25 -35.84 6.31 -0.18
C THR A 25 -37.13 6.02 0.60
N ASN A 26 -37.68 7.03 1.29
CA ASN A 26 -38.80 6.92 2.22
C ASN A 26 -38.67 5.77 3.24
N THR A 27 -37.43 5.39 3.55
CA THR A 27 -37.16 4.21 4.38
C THR A 27 -37.33 4.58 5.84
N GLN A 28 -38.28 3.93 6.50
CA GLN A 28 -38.64 4.23 7.88
C GLN A 28 -37.90 3.32 8.86
N TYR A 29 -37.44 3.92 9.94
CA TYR A 29 -36.86 3.27 11.10
C TYR A 29 -37.66 3.71 12.31
N VAL A 30 -38.31 2.77 12.99
CA VAL A 30 -39.17 3.04 14.15
C VAL A 30 -38.55 2.42 15.38
N ALA A 31 -38.41 3.21 16.45
CA ALA A 31 -37.95 2.72 17.75
C ALA A 31 -38.71 3.41 18.89
N PRO A 32 -39.41 2.67 19.77
CA PRO A 32 -39.94 3.23 21.00
C PRO A 32 -38.83 3.46 22.04
N THR A 33 -39.03 4.43 22.91
CA THR A 33 -38.14 4.68 24.05
C THR A 33 -38.33 3.65 25.16
N ASN A 34 -37.26 3.38 25.91
CA ASN A 34 -37.26 2.49 27.07
C ASN A 34 -37.78 3.20 28.34
N SER A 35 -37.71 2.53 29.50
CA SER A 35 -38.16 3.06 30.80
C SER A 35 -37.48 4.37 31.25
N GLU A 36 -36.32 4.70 30.69
CA GLU A 36 -35.58 5.94 30.97
C GLU A 36 -35.77 6.99 29.85
N GLY A 37 -36.68 6.76 28.90
CA GLY A 37 -36.87 7.64 27.74
C GLY A 37 -35.81 7.48 26.64
N ARG A 38 -34.92 6.48 26.70
CA ARG A 38 -33.84 6.30 25.72
C ARG A 38 -34.29 5.48 24.50
N PHE A 39 -33.81 5.84 23.32
CA PHE A 39 -33.99 5.06 22.09
C PHE A 39 -32.66 4.74 21.41
N ASN A 40 -32.64 3.68 20.60
CA ASN A 40 -31.51 3.31 19.78
C ASN A 40 -31.98 2.74 18.43
N ILE A 41 -31.41 3.26 17.34
CA ILE A 41 -31.65 2.81 15.98
C ILE A 41 -30.29 2.53 15.33
N GLN A 42 -29.97 1.24 15.15
CA GLN A 42 -28.78 0.79 14.45
C GLN A 42 -29.07 0.42 12.99
N ASN A 43 -28.00 0.16 12.23
CA ASN A 43 -28.07 -0.33 10.85
C ASN A 43 -28.84 0.61 9.90
N MET A 44 -28.72 1.93 10.13
CA MET A 44 -29.30 2.95 9.28
C MET A 44 -28.43 3.19 8.04
N ARG A 45 -29.05 3.64 6.93
CA ARG A 45 -28.32 4.03 5.71
C ARG A 45 -27.41 5.24 5.99
N VAL A 46 -26.20 5.22 5.45
CA VAL A 46 -25.29 6.38 5.48
C VAL A 46 -25.82 7.46 4.54
N GLY A 47 -25.61 8.73 4.89
CA GLY A 47 -26.12 9.88 4.15
C GLY A 47 -27.41 10.43 4.74
N GLY A 48 -28.30 10.91 3.87
CA GLY A 48 -29.52 11.62 4.25
C GLY A 48 -30.04 12.48 3.10
N PRO A 49 -30.93 13.45 3.40
CA PRO A 49 -31.34 13.82 4.74
C PRO A 49 -32.30 12.81 5.39
N TYR A 50 -32.31 12.81 6.71
CA TYR A 50 -33.30 12.14 7.55
C TYR A 50 -34.24 13.18 8.16
N SER A 51 -35.52 12.82 8.25
CA SER A 51 -36.51 13.50 9.11
C SER A 51 -36.80 12.58 10.29
N VAL A 52 -36.70 13.11 11.51
CA VAL A 52 -37.00 12.37 12.75
C VAL A 52 -38.20 13.03 13.41
N ARG A 53 -39.27 12.27 13.61
CA ARG A 53 -40.47 12.68 14.36
C ARG A 53 -40.59 11.84 15.62
N VAL A 54 -40.93 12.48 16.73
CA VAL A 54 -41.20 11.82 18.00
C VAL A 54 -42.63 12.10 18.39
N THR A 55 -43.37 11.04 18.73
CA THR A 55 -44.78 11.12 19.13
C THR A 55 -44.98 10.45 20.50
N PHE A 56 -45.79 11.05 21.36
CA PHE A 56 -46.18 10.47 22.65
C PHE A 56 -47.55 11.02 23.08
N VAL A 57 -48.40 10.17 23.64
CA VAL A 57 -49.78 10.53 24.00
C VAL A 57 -49.77 11.63 25.07
N GLY A 58 -50.54 12.70 24.86
CA GLY A 58 -50.62 13.85 25.78
C GLY A 58 -49.60 14.97 25.51
N TYR A 59 -48.66 14.75 24.57
CA TYR A 59 -47.60 15.70 24.22
C TYR A 59 -47.72 16.15 22.76
N LYS A 60 -47.11 17.30 22.44
CA LYS A 60 -46.94 17.76 21.07
C LYS A 60 -45.82 16.98 20.40
N ASP A 61 -46.03 16.63 19.13
CA ASP A 61 -44.96 16.01 18.33
C ASP A 61 -43.77 16.94 18.18
N ALA A 62 -42.57 16.38 18.32
CA ALA A 62 -41.32 17.06 18.00
C ALA A 62 -40.74 16.50 16.70
N SER A 63 -40.29 17.37 15.81
CA SER A 63 -39.67 16.98 14.54
C SER A 63 -38.30 17.64 14.34
N ARG A 64 -37.36 16.89 13.76
CA ARG A 64 -36.06 17.39 13.35
C ARG A 64 -35.72 16.91 11.96
N GLU A 65 -35.40 17.84 11.08
CA GLU A 65 -35.12 17.58 9.68
C GLU A 65 -33.66 17.90 9.31
N GLY A 66 -33.25 17.51 8.10
CA GLY A 66 -31.92 17.82 7.57
C GLY A 66 -30.79 17.06 8.27
N ILE A 67 -31.09 15.91 8.88
CA ILE A 67 -30.09 15.10 9.58
C ILE A 67 -29.31 14.25 8.56
N PHE A 68 -27.97 14.28 8.61
CA PHE A 68 -27.11 13.41 7.81
C PHE A 68 -26.29 12.50 8.73
N LEU A 69 -26.20 11.22 8.39
CA LEU A 69 -25.43 10.23 9.13
C LEU A 69 -24.13 9.91 8.39
N SER A 70 -22.99 10.04 9.06
CA SER A 70 -21.68 9.64 8.53
C SER A 70 -21.34 8.18 8.82
N LEU A 71 -20.41 7.60 8.06
CA LEU A 71 -19.92 6.24 8.27
C LEU A 71 -19.24 6.08 9.63
N GLY A 72 -19.62 5.03 10.36
CA GLY A 72 -19.08 4.74 11.70
C GLY A 72 -19.54 5.73 12.76
N GLN A 73 -20.45 6.66 12.42
CA GLN A 73 -21.02 7.61 13.34
C GLN A 73 -22.26 7.02 14.00
N ASN A 74 -22.26 6.94 15.33
CA ASN A 74 -23.52 6.95 16.06
C ASN A 74 -23.88 8.41 16.33
N LEU A 75 -25.02 8.89 15.85
CA LEU A 75 -25.48 10.25 16.10
C LEU A 75 -26.40 10.25 17.32
N ARG A 76 -26.06 11.05 18.32
CA ARG A 76 -26.97 11.35 19.43
C ARG A 76 -27.98 12.43 19.05
N LEU A 77 -29.25 12.22 19.38
CA LEU A 77 -30.36 13.14 19.15
C LEU A 77 -31.29 13.10 20.37
N ASP A 78 -31.11 14.07 21.27
CA ASP A 78 -32.03 14.27 22.40
C ASP A 78 -33.09 15.29 21.99
N LEU A 79 -34.34 15.04 22.42
CA LEU A 79 -35.48 15.91 22.15
C LEU A 79 -36.33 16.05 23.42
N ASN A 80 -36.84 17.26 23.64
CA ASN A 80 -37.75 17.58 24.74
C ASN A 80 -39.16 17.79 24.16
N LEU A 81 -40.15 17.09 24.69
CA LEU A 81 -41.56 17.20 24.28
C LEU A 81 -42.30 18.15 25.21
N SER A 82 -43.06 19.08 24.61
CA SER A 82 -43.94 20.00 25.35
C SER A 82 -45.35 19.45 25.46
N ASP A 83 -46.05 19.79 26.55
CA ASP A 83 -47.45 19.40 26.75
C ASP A 83 -48.37 19.97 25.65
N ALA A 84 -49.43 19.23 25.32
CA ALA A 84 -50.37 19.57 24.25
C ALA A 84 -51.18 20.88 24.48
N THR A 85 -51.18 21.46 25.69
CA THR A 85 -52.07 22.55 26.12
C THR A 85 -51.60 23.98 25.81
N THR A 86 -50.45 24.19 25.16
CA THR A 86 -49.99 25.51 24.68
C THR A 86 -50.27 25.71 23.19
N GLU A 87 -50.56 26.91 22.70
CA GLU A 87 -50.82 27.16 21.26
C GLU A 87 -49.58 27.08 20.34
N LEU A 88 -49.84 27.13 19.02
CA LEU A 88 -49.03 26.67 17.87
C LEU A 88 -47.72 27.43 17.59
N ALA A 89 -46.61 26.70 17.58
CA ALA A 89 -45.54 26.79 16.58
C ALA A 89 -44.69 25.51 16.64
N GLY A 90 -44.63 24.74 15.55
CA GLY A 90 -43.69 23.63 15.45
C GLY A 90 -42.26 24.17 15.43
N VAL A 91 -41.50 23.92 16.49
CA VAL A 91 -40.09 24.35 16.56
C VAL A 91 -39.26 23.44 15.66
N THR A 92 -39.00 23.88 14.43
CA THR A 92 -38.06 23.22 13.53
C THR A 92 -36.64 23.70 13.86
N VAL A 93 -35.88 22.91 14.62
CA VAL A 93 -34.45 23.20 14.85
C VAL A 93 -33.63 22.62 13.71
N SER A 94 -33.25 23.46 12.74
CA SER A 94 -32.28 23.10 11.71
C SER A 94 -30.86 23.29 12.25
N GLY A 95 -30.05 22.24 12.19
CA GLY A 95 -28.66 22.31 12.65
C GLY A 95 -27.92 21.02 12.35
N ARG A 96 -26.97 21.09 11.41
CA ARG A 96 -26.03 20.00 11.08
C ARG A 96 -25.02 19.89 12.22
N ARG A 97 -25.02 18.77 12.97
CA ARG A 97 -24.01 18.51 14.01
C ARG A 97 -22.65 18.18 13.36
N ASP A 98 -21.57 18.60 14.02
CA ASP A 98 -20.20 18.42 13.55
C ASP A 98 -19.76 16.95 13.75
N PRO A 99 -19.19 16.27 12.72
CA PRO A 99 -18.75 14.88 12.85
C PRO A 99 -17.56 14.67 13.80
N VAL A 100 -16.79 15.72 14.12
CA VAL A 100 -15.66 15.70 15.06
C VAL A 100 -16.15 15.77 16.50
N LEU A 101 -17.05 16.74 16.79
CA LEU A 101 -17.67 16.93 18.11
C LEU A 101 -18.89 16.01 18.26
N ASN A 102 -18.58 14.72 18.33
CA ASN A 102 -19.55 13.66 18.53
C ASN A 102 -19.17 12.84 19.77
N SER A 103 -20.07 12.80 20.75
CA SER A 103 -19.94 12.03 22.01
C SER A 103 -19.80 10.51 21.79
N GLU A 104 -19.99 10.05 20.56
CA GLU A 104 -19.85 8.66 20.14
C GLU A 104 -18.54 8.37 19.39
N ARG A 105 -17.72 9.39 19.14
CA ARG A 105 -16.45 9.23 18.43
C ARG A 105 -15.42 8.57 19.34
N ASN A 106 -15.03 7.34 19.00
CA ASN A 106 -14.01 6.61 19.72
C ASN A 106 -12.71 6.55 18.92
N GLY A 107 -11.59 6.90 19.56
CA GLY A 107 -10.26 6.80 18.94
C GLY A 107 -10.00 7.76 17.77
N ALA A 108 -8.89 7.53 17.08
CA ALA A 108 -8.42 8.35 15.96
C ALA A 108 -9.02 7.88 14.64
N ALA A 109 -9.76 8.77 13.97
CA ALA A 109 -10.40 8.50 12.68
C ALA A 109 -10.60 9.78 11.85
N THR A 110 -10.52 9.65 10.52
CA THR A 110 -10.78 10.70 9.55
C THR A 110 -11.90 10.27 8.61
N ASN A 111 -13.03 10.96 8.67
CA ASN A 111 -14.15 10.78 7.73
C ASN A 111 -14.00 11.75 6.57
N VAL A 112 -14.17 11.26 5.36
CA VAL A 112 -14.14 12.08 4.14
C VAL A 112 -15.47 11.95 3.42
N GLN A 113 -16.19 13.06 3.42
CA GLN A 113 -17.57 13.15 2.96
C GLN A 113 -17.65 13.28 1.44
N ARG A 114 -18.81 12.96 0.87
CA ARG A 114 -19.09 13.04 -0.57
C ARG A 114 -18.60 14.34 -1.20
N GLU A 115 -18.87 15.48 -0.56
CA GLU A 115 -18.50 16.79 -1.08
C GLU A 115 -16.98 16.96 -1.21
N GLN A 116 -16.21 16.38 -0.28
CA GLN A 116 -14.75 16.38 -0.35
C GLN A 116 -14.24 15.48 -1.48
N ILE A 117 -14.90 14.33 -1.70
CA ILE A 117 -14.59 13.40 -2.81
C ILE A 117 -14.80 14.06 -4.17
N GLU A 118 -15.89 14.81 -4.31
CA GLU A 118 -16.28 15.45 -5.58
C GLU A 118 -15.51 16.75 -5.86
N ARG A 119 -15.02 17.44 -4.81
CA ARG A 119 -14.45 18.79 -4.94
C ARG A 119 -12.95 18.88 -4.70
N LEU A 120 -12.30 17.91 -4.08
CA LEU A 120 -10.85 17.95 -3.91
C LEU A 120 -10.12 17.41 -5.15
N PRO A 121 -8.89 17.87 -5.41
CA PRO A 121 -8.11 17.39 -6.54
C PRO A 121 -7.80 15.89 -6.44
N THR A 122 -7.93 15.17 -7.54
CA THR A 122 -7.53 13.76 -7.68
C THR A 122 -7.14 13.51 -9.14
N ILE A 123 -6.04 12.80 -9.38
CA ILE A 123 -5.63 12.39 -10.73
C ILE A 123 -5.99 10.93 -11.00
N ASN A 124 -5.71 10.03 -10.06
CA ASN A 124 -5.87 8.59 -10.28
C ASN A 124 -7.31 8.12 -9.99
N ARG A 125 -8.17 9.02 -9.49
CA ARG A 125 -9.53 8.73 -9.02
C ARG A 125 -9.54 7.47 -8.16
N SER A 126 -8.58 7.38 -7.25
CA SER A 126 -8.46 6.30 -6.27
C SER A 126 -9.00 6.76 -4.93
N PHE A 127 -9.64 5.87 -4.17
CA PHE A 127 -9.96 6.17 -2.77
C PHE A 127 -8.68 6.40 -1.93
N GLN A 128 -7.53 5.88 -2.40
CA GLN A 128 -6.22 6.09 -1.78
C GLN A 128 -5.71 7.52 -1.93
N ASP A 129 -6.16 8.25 -2.96
CA ASP A 129 -5.82 9.67 -3.12
C ASP A 129 -6.35 10.53 -1.97
N PHE A 130 -7.23 9.98 -1.13
CA PHE A 130 -7.82 10.69 -0.01
C PHE A 130 -7.40 10.16 1.36
N THR A 131 -6.67 9.05 1.45
CA THR A 131 -6.00 8.67 2.71
C THR A 131 -5.05 9.78 3.14
N ARG A 132 -4.53 10.56 2.17
CA ARG A 132 -3.73 11.77 2.40
C ARG A 132 -4.41 12.81 3.28
N LEU A 133 -5.74 12.82 3.40
CA LEU A 133 -6.45 13.73 4.31
C LEU A 133 -6.28 13.36 5.79
N THR A 134 -5.79 12.16 6.07
CA THR A 134 -5.45 11.72 7.44
C THR A 134 -4.06 12.27 7.80
N PRO A 135 -3.91 13.09 8.85
CA PRO A 135 -2.63 13.72 9.18
C PRO A 135 -1.49 12.72 9.43
N GLN A 136 -1.80 11.57 10.02
CA GLN A 136 -0.84 10.51 10.36
C GLN A 136 -0.61 9.48 9.23
N ALA A 137 -1.16 9.70 8.04
CA ALA A 137 -0.89 8.86 6.87
C ALA A 137 0.37 9.34 6.13
N ASN A 138 1.03 8.42 5.41
CA ASN A 138 2.07 8.73 4.42
C ASN A 138 1.81 7.88 3.17
N GLY A 139 1.06 8.44 2.20
CA GLY A 139 0.48 7.67 1.10
C GLY A 139 -0.44 6.56 1.62
N SER A 140 -0.12 5.30 1.30
CA SER A 140 -0.86 4.11 1.79
C SER A 140 -0.37 3.60 3.15
N SER A 141 0.69 4.17 3.73
CA SER A 141 1.13 3.86 5.09
C SER A 141 0.25 4.55 6.11
N LEU A 142 -0.25 3.79 7.09
CA LEU A 142 -1.10 4.28 8.17
C LEU A 142 -0.45 3.98 9.51
N GLY A 143 -0.29 5.00 10.36
CA GLY A 143 0.31 4.85 11.69
C GLY A 143 1.78 4.42 11.66
N GLY A 144 2.51 4.79 10.60
CA GLY A 144 3.94 4.49 10.44
C GLY A 144 4.26 3.03 10.11
N ARG A 145 3.34 2.29 9.48
CA ARG A 145 3.52 0.89 9.07
C ARG A 145 3.11 0.63 7.62
N ASN A 146 3.66 -0.44 7.06
CA ASN A 146 3.42 -0.87 5.68
C ASN A 146 1.93 -1.04 5.36
N ALA A 147 1.54 -0.72 4.12
CA ALA A 147 0.16 -0.86 3.63
C ALA A 147 -0.38 -2.30 3.71
N ARG A 148 0.49 -3.32 3.69
CA ARG A 148 0.14 -4.74 3.91
C ARG A 148 -0.48 -5.02 5.28
N PHE A 149 -0.28 -4.12 6.25
CA PHE A 149 -0.87 -4.23 7.58
C PHE A 149 -2.19 -3.48 7.73
N ASN A 150 -2.70 -2.87 6.66
CA ASN A 150 -3.99 -2.21 6.66
C ASN A 150 -5.12 -3.21 6.42
N ASN A 151 -6.35 -2.79 6.74
CA ASN A 151 -7.56 -3.50 6.34
C ASN A 151 -8.47 -2.57 5.53
N ILE A 152 -8.71 -2.91 4.27
CA ILE A 152 -9.58 -2.18 3.36
C ILE A 152 -10.93 -2.90 3.28
N GLN A 153 -12.02 -2.17 3.52
CA GLN A 153 -13.38 -2.70 3.47
C GLN A 153 -14.27 -1.84 2.57
N ILE A 154 -15.17 -2.47 1.82
CA ILE A 154 -16.22 -1.82 1.04
C ILE A 154 -17.56 -2.33 1.56
N ASP A 155 -18.42 -1.44 2.06
CA ASP A 155 -19.69 -1.78 2.70
C ASP A 155 -19.55 -2.88 3.78
N GLY A 156 -18.46 -2.83 4.56
CA GLY A 156 -18.17 -3.80 5.63
C GLY A 156 -17.63 -5.17 5.19
N ALA A 157 -17.45 -5.40 3.88
CA ALA A 157 -16.77 -6.60 3.36
C ALA A 157 -15.30 -6.30 3.05
N SER A 158 -14.42 -7.25 3.35
CA SER A 158 -12.99 -7.23 3.07
C SER A 158 -12.70 -7.08 1.57
N ASN A 159 -11.85 -6.12 1.22
CA ASN A 159 -11.42 -5.85 -0.15
C ASN A 159 -9.88 -5.63 -0.18
N ASN A 160 -9.16 -6.59 0.39
CA ASN A 160 -7.71 -6.56 0.54
C ASN A 160 -7.03 -7.46 -0.50
N ASP A 161 -5.82 -7.11 -0.91
CA ASP A 161 -4.88 -8.08 -1.45
C ASP A 161 -4.28 -8.87 -0.27
N LEU A 162 -4.87 -10.04 0.04
CA LEU A 162 -4.44 -10.88 1.16
C LEU A 162 -3.06 -11.50 0.93
N PHE A 163 -2.71 -11.78 -0.32
CA PHE A 163 -1.40 -12.33 -0.66
C PHE A 163 -0.30 -11.28 -0.46
N GLY A 164 -0.60 -10.01 -0.80
CA GLY A 164 0.20 -8.84 -0.42
C GLY A 164 1.27 -8.45 -1.45
N LEU A 165 1.02 -8.65 -2.74
CA LEU A 165 1.96 -8.27 -3.81
C LEU A 165 1.70 -6.86 -4.38
N GLY A 166 0.47 -6.36 -4.27
CA GLY A 166 0.11 -5.02 -4.70
C GLY A 166 0.56 -3.94 -3.71
N ASN A 167 1.17 -2.86 -4.23
CA ASN A 167 1.63 -1.72 -3.42
C ASN A 167 0.47 -0.95 -2.74
N THR A 168 -0.74 -1.08 -3.30
CA THR A 168 -1.96 -0.43 -2.80
C THR A 168 -2.60 -1.21 -1.64
N GLY A 169 -2.24 -2.48 -1.44
CA GLY A 169 -2.92 -3.38 -0.50
C GLY A 169 -4.34 -3.80 -0.92
N ALA A 170 -4.75 -3.49 -2.15
CA ALA A 170 -6.06 -3.80 -2.71
C ALA A 170 -5.95 -4.61 -4.02
N PRO A 171 -6.96 -5.42 -4.38
CA PRO A 171 -7.01 -6.14 -5.65
C PRO A 171 -6.82 -5.20 -6.86
N GLY A 172 -6.11 -5.67 -7.88
CA GLY A 172 -5.78 -4.91 -9.08
C GLY A 172 -4.58 -3.96 -8.95
N GLY A 173 -3.98 -3.82 -7.75
CA GLY A 173 -2.83 -2.96 -7.53
C GLY A 173 -1.60 -3.29 -8.39
N GLN A 174 -1.41 -4.56 -8.76
CA GLN A 174 -0.28 -4.98 -9.62
C GLN A 174 -0.47 -4.60 -11.10
N ALA A 175 -1.72 -4.39 -11.55
CA ALA A 175 -2.04 -3.83 -12.88
C ALA A 175 -2.29 -2.30 -12.81
N ASN A 176 -1.83 -1.64 -11.74
CA ASN A 176 -2.03 -0.21 -11.51
C ASN A 176 -3.51 0.25 -11.62
N THR A 177 -4.44 -0.57 -11.13
CA THR A 177 -5.88 -0.23 -11.09
C THR A 177 -6.45 -0.22 -9.67
N ASN A 178 -7.62 0.39 -9.52
CA ASN A 178 -8.39 0.44 -8.28
C ASN A 178 -9.50 -0.61 -8.31
N PRO A 179 -9.85 -1.23 -7.16
CA PRO A 179 -10.87 -2.29 -7.08
C PRO A 179 -12.31 -1.82 -7.34
N ILE A 180 -12.55 -0.50 -7.33
CA ILE A 180 -13.85 0.11 -7.56
C ILE A 180 -13.66 1.53 -8.12
N SER A 181 -14.63 2.04 -8.89
CA SER A 181 -14.65 3.44 -9.34
C SER A 181 -14.92 4.38 -8.17
N LEU A 182 -14.28 5.55 -8.17
CA LEU A 182 -14.58 6.61 -7.21
C LEU A 182 -16.02 7.13 -7.33
N ASP A 183 -16.65 7.07 -8.51
CA ASP A 183 -18.05 7.49 -8.69
C ASP A 183 -19.07 6.51 -8.08
N ALA A 184 -18.65 5.28 -7.76
CA ALA A 184 -19.46 4.35 -6.99
C ALA A 184 -19.35 4.59 -5.48
N ILE A 185 -18.41 5.42 -5.01
CA ILE A 185 -18.19 5.70 -3.60
C ILE A 185 -19.03 6.89 -3.12
N GLN A 186 -19.60 6.72 -1.93
CA GLN A 186 -20.39 7.70 -1.21
C GLN A 186 -19.56 8.46 -0.18
N GLU A 187 -18.81 7.71 0.63
CA GLU A 187 -18.02 8.20 1.76
C GLU A 187 -16.91 7.18 2.03
N PHE A 188 -15.79 7.62 2.61
CA PHE A 188 -14.86 6.71 3.25
C PHE A 188 -14.34 7.25 4.58
N GLN A 189 -13.80 6.34 5.37
CA GLN A 189 -13.29 6.57 6.70
C GLN A 189 -11.94 5.88 6.84
N VAL A 190 -10.95 6.60 7.35
CA VAL A 190 -9.66 6.03 7.77
C VAL A 190 -9.65 5.96 9.29
N VAL A 191 -9.34 4.80 9.86
CA VAL A 191 -9.32 4.53 11.31
C VAL A 191 -7.92 4.06 11.73
N LEU A 192 -7.37 4.68 12.77
CA LEU A 192 -6.05 4.31 13.31
C LEU A 192 -6.18 3.61 14.66
N SER A 193 -7.04 4.08 15.57
CA SER A 193 -7.21 3.46 16.89
C SER A 193 -8.68 3.18 17.23
N PRO A 194 -9.42 2.39 16.44
CA PRO A 194 -10.82 2.11 16.76
C PRO A 194 -10.91 1.12 17.94
N TYR A 195 -11.60 1.51 19.00
CA TYR A 195 -11.86 0.62 20.14
C TYR A 195 -13.06 -0.32 19.93
N ASP A 196 -13.79 -0.12 18.83
CA ASP A 196 -14.86 -1.01 18.38
C ASP A 196 -14.31 -2.37 17.92
N VAL A 197 -14.64 -3.45 18.62
CA VAL A 197 -14.15 -4.82 18.36
C VAL A 197 -14.63 -5.42 17.04
N ARG A 198 -15.68 -4.86 16.42
CA ARG A 198 -16.13 -5.23 15.06
C ARG A 198 -15.06 -4.90 14.03
N GLN A 199 -14.25 -3.88 14.30
CA GLN A 199 -13.12 -3.50 13.45
C GLN A 199 -11.89 -4.33 13.85
N GLY A 200 -11.24 -4.98 12.89
CA GLY A 200 -10.07 -5.80 13.18
C GLY A 200 -9.29 -6.14 11.92
N ARG A 201 -8.40 -7.12 12.02
CA ARG A 201 -7.58 -7.65 10.91
C ARG A 201 -6.61 -6.63 10.30
N PHE A 202 -6.18 -5.66 11.10
CA PHE A 202 -5.11 -4.72 10.76
C PHE A 202 -4.21 -4.49 11.97
N SER A 203 -2.98 -4.11 11.68
CA SER A 203 -2.04 -3.57 12.66
C SER A 203 -1.36 -2.29 12.16
N GLY A 204 -1.76 -1.77 10.99
CA GLY A 204 -1.48 -0.41 10.48
C GLY A 204 -2.68 0.49 10.76
N GLY A 205 -3.67 0.50 9.85
CA GLY A 205 -4.99 1.14 10.05
C GLY A 205 -6.09 0.49 9.20
N GLY A 206 -7.33 0.89 9.43
CA GLY A 206 -8.48 0.47 8.61
C GLY A 206 -8.92 1.56 7.64
N ILE A 207 -9.39 1.16 6.46
CA ILE A 207 -10.01 2.03 5.45
C ILE A 207 -11.38 1.43 5.13
N ASN A 208 -12.44 2.15 5.48
CA ASN A 208 -13.82 1.73 5.24
C ASN A 208 -14.43 2.63 4.17
N ALA A 209 -14.90 2.08 3.06
CA ALA A 209 -15.63 2.80 2.03
C ALA A 209 -17.09 2.35 1.98
N ILE A 210 -18.00 3.27 1.71
CA ILE A 210 -19.43 2.99 1.48
C ILE A 210 -19.77 3.32 0.05
N THR A 211 -20.53 2.44 -0.59
CA THR A 211 -20.98 2.65 -1.97
C THR A 211 -22.27 3.47 -2.04
N ARG A 212 -22.48 4.15 -3.17
CA ARG A 212 -23.74 4.84 -3.46
C ARG A 212 -24.88 3.85 -3.63
N SER A 213 -26.08 4.25 -3.25
CA SER A 213 -27.33 3.51 -3.44
C SER A 213 -28.31 4.25 -4.35
N GLY A 214 -29.30 3.54 -4.87
CA GLY A 214 -30.45 4.17 -5.54
C GLY A 214 -31.38 4.90 -4.58
N THR A 215 -32.23 5.77 -5.12
CA THR A 215 -33.25 6.56 -4.40
C THR A 215 -34.59 6.46 -5.12
N ASN A 216 -35.64 7.11 -4.62
CA ASN A 216 -36.94 7.22 -5.31
C ASN A 216 -36.91 8.06 -6.58
N ASP A 217 -35.82 8.78 -6.81
CA ASP A 217 -35.60 9.60 -7.98
C ASP A 217 -34.47 9.04 -8.81
N PHE A 218 -34.67 8.97 -10.13
CA PHE A 218 -33.56 8.71 -11.03
C PHE A 218 -32.54 9.84 -10.93
N SER A 219 -31.28 9.46 -10.73
CA SER A 219 -30.12 10.34 -10.82
C SER A 219 -28.98 9.64 -11.54
N GLY A 220 -28.17 10.41 -12.25
CA GLY A 220 -27.10 9.86 -13.06
C GLY A 220 -25.94 10.81 -13.26
N SER A 221 -24.85 10.28 -13.78
CA SER A 221 -23.81 11.12 -14.36
C SER A 221 -23.05 10.40 -15.45
N ALA A 222 -22.64 11.15 -16.47
CA ALA A 222 -21.66 10.71 -17.46
C ALA A 222 -20.46 11.66 -17.40
N PHE A 223 -19.24 11.15 -17.51
CA PHE A 223 -18.05 11.98 -17.47
C PHE A 223 -16.96 11.48 -18.40
N VAL A 224 -16.08 12.40 -18.80
CA VAL A 224 -14.80 12.12 -19.43
C VAL A 224 -13.75 13.04 -18.81
N PHE A 225 -12.61 12.48 -18.44
CA PHE A 225 -11.40 13.18 -18.00
C PHE A 225 -10.26 12.85 -18.95
N GLY A 226 -9.38 13.80 -19.20
CA GLY A 226 -8.25 13.62 -20.12
C GLY A 226 -7.05 14.50 -19.79
N ARG A 227 -5.86 13.97 -20.07
CA ARG A 227 -4.59 14.69 -20.01
C ARG A 227 -3.60 14.10 -21.01
N ASN A 228 -2.61 14.90 -21.38
CA ASN A 228 -1.56 14.51 -22.30
C ASN A 228 -0.26 15.29 -22.01
N GLN A 229 0.75 15.15 -22.85
CA GLN A 229 2.04 15.83 -22.67
C GLN A 229 1.95 17.36 -22.70
N ASN A 230 0.90 17.93 -23.33
CA ASN A 230 0.70 19.37 -23.39
C ASN A 230 0.07 19.94 -22.11
N THR A 231 -0.47 19.07 -21.26
CA THR A 231 -1.04 19.44 -19.96
C THR A 231 -0.08 19.13 -18.82
N ALA A 232 1.23 19.11 -19.09
CA ALA A 232 2.26 18.88 -18.09
C ALA A 232 3.49 19.79 -18.26
N GLY A 233 4.18 20.04 -17.14
CA GLY A 233 5.39 20.86 -17.11
C GLY A 233 6.61 20.20 -17.77
N LYS A 234 7.67 20.99 -17.96
CA LYS A 234 9.00 20.51 -18.40
C LYS A 234 9.78 19.84 -17.24
N SER A 235 10.86 19.13 -17.53
CA SER A 235 11.68 18.39 -16.54
C SER A 235 12.08 19.28 -15.38
N PRO A 236 12.09 18.80 -14.12
CA PRO A 236 12.49 19.62 -12.98
C PRO A 236 13.95 20.07 -13.03
N THR A 237 14.80 19.27 -13.69
CA THR A 237 16.22 19.51 -13.89
C THR A 237 16.52 19.70 -15.38
N PRO A 238 17.38 20.66 -15.76
CA PRO A 238 17.87 20.76 -17.14
C PRO A 238 18.70 19.53 -17.54
N ASN A 239 18.76 19.25 -18.84
CA ASN A 239 19.72 18.30 -19.42
C ASN A 239 21.14 18.92 -19.46
N SER A 240 22.11 18.20 -20.01
CA SER A 240 23.50 18.67 -20.11
C SER A 240 23.67 19.89 -21.02
N ALA A 241 22.71 20.18 -21.90
CA ALA A 241 22.67 21.41 -22.71
C ALA A 241 22.04 22.60 -21.97
N GLY A 242 21.64 22.45 -20.70
CA GLY A 242 21.00 23.49 -19.91
C GLY A 242 19.50 23.67 -20.20
N GLU A 243 18.89 22.75 -20.96
CA GLU A 243 17.49 22.85 -21.37
C GLU A 243 16.58 21.89 -20.59
N ARG A 244 15.36 22.34 -20.25
CA ARG A 244 14.33 21.47 -19.67
C ARG A 244 13.50 20.80 -20.76
N THR A 245 13.26 19.50 -20.65
CA THR A 245 12.57 18.70 -21.67
C THR A 245 11.07 18.55 -21.38
N LYS A 246 10.22 18.57 -22.42
CA LYS A 246 8.80 18.22 -22.28
C LYS A 246 8.65 16.71 -22.05
N LEU A 247 7.49 16.29 -21.55
CA LEU A 247 7.15 14.87 -21.56
C LEU A 247 6.97 14.42 -23.02
N ASP A 248 7.32 13.16 -23.28
CA ASP A 248 7.01 12.52 -24.54
C ASP A 248 5.48 12.40 -24.73
N LYS A 249 5.06 12.29 -26.00
CA LYS A 249 3.63 12.25 -26.35
C LYS A 249 2.94 11.08 -25.67
N PHE A 250 1.99 11.37 -24.78
CA PHE A 250 1.18 10.34 -24.14
C PHE A 250 -0.29 10.75 -24.16
N ASN A 251 -1.18 9.77 -24.03
CA ASN A 251 -2.61 9.98 -23.87
C ASN A 251 -3.08 9.23 -22.62
N ASP A 252 -3.85 9.90 -21.76
CA ASP A 252 -4.44 9.30 -20.57
C ASP A 252 -5.86 9.84 -20.41
N TYR A 253 -6.85 8.97 -20.62
CA TYR A 253 -8.25 9.34 -20.49
C TYR A 253 -9.03 8.33 -19.65
N GLN A 254 -10.07 8.84 -19.03
CA GLN A 254 -10.97 8.09 -18.17
C GLN A 254 -12.39 8.53 -18.43
N ALA A 255 -13.28 7.58 -18.70
CA ALA A 255 -14.68 7.87 -18.98
C ALA A 255 -15.57 6.93 -18.18
N GLY A 256 -16.75 7.39 -17.81
CA GLY A 256 -17.65 6.55 -17.04
C GLY A 256 -19.07 7.09 -16.99
N ILE A 257 -19.96 6.20 -16.60
CA ILE A 257 -21.38 6.47 -16.39
C ILE A 257 -21.82 5.89 -15.05
N ARG A 258 -22.81 6.53 -14.42
CA ARG A 258 -23.56 5.94 -13.31
C ARG A 258 -25.03 6.30 -13.44
N LEU A 259 -25.87 5.40 -12.95
CA LEU A 259 -27.31 5.57 -12.89
C LEU A 259 -27.82 4.92 -11.61
N GLY A 260 -28.69 5.59 -10.87
CA GLY A 260 -29.41 5.02 -9.74
C GLY A 260 -30.83 5.51 -9.68
N GLY A 261 -31.71 4.71 -9.10
CA GLY A 261 -33.14 5.03 -8.99
C GLY A 261 -33.94 3.86 -8.42
N PRO A 262 -35.29 3.97 -8.42
CA PRO A 262 -36.15 2.92 -7.93
C PRO A 262 -36.41 1.88 -9.02
N ILE A 263 -36.44 0.61 -8.64
CA ILE A 263 -37.17 -0.44 -9.38
C ILE A 263 -38.62 -0.43 -8.91
N ILE A 264 -38.83 -0.36 -7.59
CA ILE A 264 -40.12 -0.19 -6.94
C ILE A 264 -39.95 0.92 -5.91
N LYS A 265 -40.68 2.04 -6.08
CA LYS A 265 -40.59 3.18 -5.14
C LYS A 265 -40.81 2.74 -3.70
N ASP A 266 -40.07 3.36 -2.79
CA ASP A 266 -40.03 3.11 -1.34
C ASP A 266 -39.51 1.72 -0.92
N LYS A 267 -39.37 0.78 -1.87
CA LYS A 267 -39.14 -0.64 -1.59
C LYS A 267 -37.84 -1.20 -2.17
N LEU A 268 -37.58 -1.04 -3.46
CA LEU A 268 -36.48 -1.67 -4.16
C LEU A 268 -35.75 -0.66 -5.06
N PHE A 269 -34.45 -0.53 -4.87
CA PHE A 269 -33.61 0.47 -5.52
C PHE A 269 -32.42 -0.19 -6.20
N PHE A 270 -31.96 0.40 -7.30
CA PHE A 270 -30.75 -0.01 -7.99
C PHE A 270 -29.74 1.13 -8.10
N PHE A 271 -28.47 0.76 -8.18
CA PHE A 271 -27.38 1.64 -8.57
C PHE A 271 -26.39 0.88 -9.44
N VAL A 272 -26.00 1.46 -10.57
CA VAL A 272 -25.00 0.89 -11.49
C VAL A 272 -23.95 1.94 -11.85
N ASN A 273 -22.73 1.50 -12.05
CA ASN A 273 -21.61 2.32 -12.52
C ASN A 273 -20.71 1.51 -13.46
N GLY A 274 -20.23 2.17 -14.52
CA GLY A 274 -19.21 1.65 -15.42
C GLY A 274 -18.12 2.70 -15.61
N GLU A 275 -16.85 2.28 -15.63
CA GLU A 275 -15.71 3.16 -15.82
C GLU A 275 -14.64 2.46 -16.70
N ILE A 276 -14.10 3.21 -17.65
CA ILE A 276 -12.94 2.82 -18.44
C ILE A 276 -11.79 3.80 -18.19
N THR A 277 -10.58 3.27 -18.12
CA THR A 277 -9.33 4.04 -18.12
C THR A 277 -8.43 3.49 -19.20
N ARG A 278 -7.82 4.37 -19.99
CA ARG A 278 -6.87 4.03 -21.04
C ARG A 278 -5.71 5.01 -20.99
N ARG A 279 -4.50 4.46 -20.92
CA ARG A 279 -3.27 5.22 -21.00
C ARG A 279 -2.34 4.58 -22.01
N THR A 280 -1.73 5.41 -22.84
CA THR A 280 -0.67 5.03 -23.78
C THR A 280 0.46 6.02 -23.59
N ALA A 281 1.65 5.53 -23.25
CA ALA A 281 2.81 6.38 -23.05
C ALA A 281 4.05 5.72 -23.67
N PRO A 282 4.92 6.48 -24.36
CA PRO A 282 6.19 5.97 -24.86
C PRO A 282 7.12 5.66 -23.69
N LEU A 283 8.08 4.77 -23.95
CA LEU A 283 9.12 4.52 -22.97
C LEU A 283 10.10 5.68 -22.90
N LEU A 284 10.58 5.93 -21.69
CA LEU A 284 11.73 6.78 -21.46
C LEU A 284 12.98 6.11 -22.04
N PHE A 285 13.91 6.94 -22.49
CA PHE A 285 15.20 6.57 -23.08
C PHE A 285 15.10 5.78 -24.40
N ARG A 286 15.59 6.40 -25.48
CA ARG A 286 15.63 5.85 -26.84
C ARG A 286 17.06 5.51 -27.27
N THR A 287 17.20 4.71 -28.32
CA THR A 287 18.52 4.39 -28.90
C THR A 287 18.82 5.33 -30.06
N GLY A 288 20.10 5.45 -30.40
CA GLY A 288 20.56 6.21 -31.56
C GLY A 288 21.64 5.45 -32.32
N SER A 289 21.89 5.85 -33.56
CA SER A 289 23.04 5.37 -34.31
C SER A 289 24.34 5.72 -33.58
N GLN A 290 25.40 4.99 -33.89
CA GLN A 290 26.73 5.28 -33.35
C GLN A 290 27.13 6.76 -33.54
N ASP A 291 26.79 7.35 -34.68
CA ASP A 291 27.05 8.76 -34.99
C ASP A 291 26.21 9.71 -34.14
N GLN A 292 24.94 9.39 -33.88
CA GLN A 292 24.07 10.18 -32.99
C GLN A 292 24.59 10.16 -31.55
N ILE A 293 25.05 9.00 -31.06
CA ILE A 293 25.63 8.86 -29.72
C ILE A 293 26.91 9.70 -29.60
N ARG A 294 27.79 9.66 -30.62
CA ARG A 294 29.05 10.43 -30.64
C ARG A 294 28.82 11.93 -30.68
N ASN A 295 27.85 12.38 -31.48
CA ASN A 295 27.64 13.80 -31.77
C ASN A 295 26.62 14.49 -30.83
N ASN A 296 25.90 13.75 -29.98
CA ASN A 296 24.93 14.32 -29.05
C ASN A 296 24.77 13.51 -27.74
N PRO A 297 25.80 13.48 -26.86
CA PRO A 297 25.78 12.71 -25.61
C PRO A 297 24.86 13.27 -24.50
N GLY A 298 23.92 14.17 -24.82
CA GLY A 298 23.14 14.96 -23.85
C GLY A 298 21.61 14.86 -23.90
N SER A 299 21.07 13.94 -24.72
CA SER A 299 19.62 13.73 -24.86
C SER A 299 19.16 12.45 -24.15
N ASP A 300 17.88 12.12 -24.19
CA ASP A 300 17.31 10.84 -23.71
C ASP A 300 17.82 9.62 -24.52
N LEU A 301 18.99 9.71 -25.15
CA LEU A 301 19.67 8.67 -25.90
C LEU A 301 20.50 7.78 -24.97
N LEU A 302 20.36 6.47 -25.14
CA LEU A 302 21.28 5.50 -24.54
C LEU A 302 22.65 5.59 -25.21
N THR A 303 23.71 5.72 -24.41
CA THR A 303 25.08 5.89 -24.90
C THR A 303 25.90 4.61 -24.88
N PHE A 304 25.45 3.58 -24.16
CA PHE A 304 26.17 2.31 -24.01
C PHE A 304 25.91 1.30 -25.15
N VAL A 305 24.82 1.48 -25.90
CA VAL A 305 24.43 0.59 -27.00
C VAL A 305 23.85 1.40 -28.17
N SER A 306 24.28 1.08 -29.39
CA SER A 306 23.81 1.74 -30.62
C SER A 306 22.71 0.96 -31.33
N THR A 307 21.94 1.65 -32.18
CA THR A 307 20.91 1.03 -33.02
C THR A 307 21.49 -0.04 -33.95
N GLU A 308 22.72 0.14 -34.43
CA GLU A 308 23.40 -0.87 -35.26
C GLU A 308 23.69 -2.16 -34.48
N GLN A 309 24.12 -2.03 -33.22
CA GLN A 309 24.37 -3.20 -32.35
C GLN A 309 23.06 -3.92 -31.99
N LEU A 310 21.97 -3.17 -31.77
CA LEU A 310 20.66 -3.77 -31.52
C LEU A 310 20.10 -4.49 -32.76
N GLN A 311 20.33 -3.93 -33.95
CA GLN A 311 20.02 -4.59 -35.20
C GLN A 311 20.79 -5.91 -35.34
N GLN A 312 22.11 -5.91 -35.05
CA GLN A 312 22.91 -7.15 -35.04
C GLN A 312 22.35 -8.20 -34.09
N ILE A 313 21.98 -7.81 -32.86
CA ILE A 313 21.38 -8.73 -31.88
C ILE A 313 20.06 -9.29 -32.42
N SER A 314 19.21 -8.43 -32.97
CA SER A 314 17.91 -8.80 -33.55
C SER A 314 18.06 -9.77 -34.72
N ASP A 315 18.99 -9.51 -35.64
CA ASP A 315 19.27 -10.38 -36.79
C ASP A 315 19.80 -11.74 -36.35
N VAL A 316 20.69 -11.79 -35.35
CA VAL A 316 21.17 -13.07 -34.79
C VAL A 316 20.03 -13.88 -34.19
N LEU A 317 19.14 -13.23 -33.42
CA LEU A 317 17.99 -13.90 -32.82
C LEU A 317 17.02 -14.43 -33.88
N ARG A 318 16.76 -13.65 -34.92
CA ARG A 318 15.88 -14.03 -36.03
C ARG A 318 16.49 -15.13 -36.89
N ASP A 319 17.69 -14.92 -37.40
CA ASP A 319 18.26 -15.73 -38.49
C ASP A 319 18.85 -17.05 -37.98
N ARG A 320 19.39 -17.10 -36.75
CA ARG A 320 19.96 -18.34 -36.18
C ARG A 320 18.98 -19.13 -35.33
N TYR A 321 18.07 -18.44 -34.64
CA TYR A 321 17.21 -19.06 -33.63
C TYR A 321 15.71 -18.92 -33.92
N GLY A 322 15.31 -18.25 -35.00
CA GLY A 322 13.91 -18.06 -35.37
C GLY A 322 13.12 -17.19 -34.39
N TYR A 323 13.78 -16.45 -33.51
CA TYR A 323 13.13 -15.64 -32.48
C TYR A 323 13.05 -14.17 -32.87
N ASN A 324 11.83 -13.61 -32.88
CA ASN A 324 11.63 -12.18 -33.04
C ASN A 324 11.83 -11.46 -31.70
N ALA A 325 12.91 -10.68 -31.58
CA ALA A 325 13.17 -9.87 -30.37
C ALA A 325 12.14 -8.75 -30.17
N GLY A 326 11.38 -8.38 -31.21
CA GLY A 326 10.47 -7.25 -31.20
C GLY A 326 11.19 -5.92 -31.44
N ALA A 327 10.42 -4.84 -31.42
CA ALA A 327 10.95 -3.51 -31.71
C ALA A 327 12.01 -3.06 -30.70
N PHE A 328 13.05 -2.40 -31.21
CA PHE A 328 14.07 -1.71 -30.42
C PHE A 328 14.04 -0.19 -30.55
N GLY A 329 13.27 0.34 -31.50
CA GLY A 329 12.98 1.77 -31.65
C GLY A 329 11.97 2.29 -30.61
N GLU A 330 11.20 3.30 -31.00
CA GLU A 330 10.13 3.87 -30.18
C GLU A 330 9.00 2.86 -30.00
N ILE A 331 8.60 2.64 -28.75
CA ILE A 331 7.50 1.76 -28.36
C ILE A 331 6.68 2.43 -27.26
N ASN A 332 5.38 2.13 -27.25
CA ASN A 332 4.45 2.59 -26.23
C ASN A 332 4.14 1.46 -25.25
N ALA A 333 4.06 1.79 -23.96
CA ALA A 333 3.41 0.97 -22.96
C ALA A 333 1.93 1.38 -22.86
N GLU A 334 1.04 0.39 -22.86
CA GLU A 334 -0.38 0.59 -22.63
C GLU A 334 -0.83 0.16 -21.24
N ARG A 335 -1.79 0.88 -20.70
CA ARG A 335 -2.51 0.50 -19.49
C ARG A 335 -4.00 0.63 -19.71
N ARG A 336 -4.75 -0.42 -19.39
CA ARG A 336 -6.20 -0.51 -19.59
C ARG A 336 -6.85 -0.94 -18.28
N SER A 337 -7.97 -0.31 -17.94
CA SER A 337 -8.83 -0.77 -16.85
C SER A 337 -10.28 -0.61 -17.24
N ASN A 338 -11.07 -1.65 -17.03
CA ASN A 338 -12.52 -1.66 -17.14
C ASN A 338 -13.10 -2.03 -15.77
N LYS A 339 -14.05 -1.25 -15.28
CA LYS A 339 -14.71 -1.49 -14.01
C LYS A 339 -16.21 -1.44 -14.21
N ALA A 340 -16.92 -2.36 -13.56
CA ALA A 340 -18.37 -2.33 -13.46
C ALA A 340 -18.78 -2.57 -12.01
N PHE A 341 -19.81 -1.85 -11.57
CA PHE A 341 -20.39 -1.98 -10.25
C PHE A 341 -21.91 -2.00 -10.37
N ALA A 342 -22.56 -2.91 -9.64
CA ALA A 342 -24.00 -2.97 -9.52
C ALA A 342 -24.40 -3.23 -8.07
N ARG A 343 -25.47 -2.58 -7.63
CA ARG A 343 -26.03 -2.70 -6.29
C ARG A 343 -27.56 -2.70 -6.35
N LEU A 344 -28.17 -3.55 -5.55
CA LEU A 344 -29.60 -3.60 -5.26
C LEU A 344 -29.81 -3.41 -3.77
N ASP A 345 -30.72 -2.51 -3.40
CA ASP A 345 -31.13 -2.31 -2.01
C ASP A 345 -32.64 -2.55 -1.89
N TRP A 346 -33.02 -3.52 -1.08
CA TRP A 346 -34.40 -3.95 -0.89
C TRP A 346 -34.83 -3.74 0.56
N ASN A 347 -35.78 -2.84 0.79
CA ASN A 347 -36.55 -2.78 2.02
C ASN A 347 -37.62 -3.87 1.97
N ILE A 348 -37.29 -5.07 2.47
CA ILE A 348 -38.21 -6.21 2.50
C ILE A 348 -39.43 -5.86 3.37
N SER A 349 -39.16 -5.25 4.52
CA SER A 349 -40.14 -4.68 5.46
C SER A 349 -39.53 -3.50 6.21
N GLN A 350 -40.25 -2.92 7.18
CA GLN A 350 -39.70 -1.91 8.09
C GLN A 350 -38.54 -2.46 8.96
N ASN A 351 -38.50 -3.79 9.15
CA ASN A 351 -37.55 -4.47 10.03
C ASN A 351 -36.42 -5.19 9.30
N HIS A 352 -36.60 -5.51 8.02
CA HIS A 352 -35.63 -6.30 7.24
C HIS A 352 -35.22 -5.56 5.97
N GLN A 353 -33.90 -5.45 5.77
CA GLN A 353 -33.29 -4.81 4.62
C GLN A 353 -32.21 -5.70 4.04
N LEU A 354 -32.27 -5.97 2.75
CA LEU A 354 -31.28 -6.75 2.02
C LEU A 354 -30.55 -5.86 1.02
N THR A 355 -29.22 -5.90 1.05
CA THR A 355 -28.36 -5.31 0.01
C THR A 355 -27.65 -6.43 -0.72
N LEU A 356 -27.63 -6.38 -2.05
CA LEU A 356 -26.81 -7.25 -2.90
C LEU A 356 -25.96 -6.37 -3.81
N ARG A 357 -24.65 -6.58 -3.85
CA ARG A 357 -23.74 -5.84 -4.74
C ARG A 357 -22.72 -6.72 -5.42
N HIS A 358 -22.26 -6.28 -6.58
CA HIS A 358 -21.21 -6.92 -7.36
C HIS A 358 -20.22 -5.88 -7.91
N ASN A 359 -18.93 -6.15 -7.73
CA ASN A 359 -17.82 -5.36 -8.25
C ASN A 359 -17.05 -6.21 -9.25
N PHE A 360 -16.79 -5.67 -10.44
CA PHE A 360 -16.00 -6.30 -11.49
C PHE A 360 -14.87 -5.38 -11.92
N VAL A 361 -13.67 -5.94 -12.05
CA VAL A 361 -12.48 -5.26 -12.58
C VAL A 361 -11.79 -6.17 -13.58
N ASP A 362 -11.45 -5.63 -14.75
CA ASP A 362 -10.61 -6.25 -15.77
C ASP A 362 -9.57 -5.23 -16.22
N ALA A 363 -8.30 -5.50 -15.94
CA ALA A 363 -7.22 -4.55 -16.15
C ALA A 363 -5.95 -5.21 -16.69
N SER A 364 -5.21 -4.44 -17.47
CA SER A 364 -3.89 -4.79 -17.97
C SER A 364 -2.92 -3.63 -17.88
N ASP A 365 -1.64 -3.93 -17.64
CA ASP A 365 -0.55 -2.95 -17.58
C ASP A 365 0.69 -3.53 -18.26
N ASP A 366 1.12 -2.91 -19.36
CA ASP A 366 2.33 -3.31 -20.06
C ASP A 366 3.55 -2.86 -19.25
N ASN A 367 4.41 -3.82 -18.92
CA ASN A 367 5.59 -3.61 -18.11
C ASN A 367 6.85 -3.83 -18.95
N ILE A 368 7.44 -2.71 -19.33
CA ILE A 368 8.74 -2.65 -19.98
C ILE A 368 9.37 -1.31 -19.63
N THR A 369 10.64 -1.33 -19.22
CA THR A 369 11.37 -0.13 -18.81
C THR A 369 12.77 -0.15 -19.39
N ARG A 370 13.27 1.04 -19.73
CA ARG A 370 14.65 1.29 -20.14
C ARG A 370 15.25 2.30 -19.16
N SER A 371 16.56 2.24 -18.98
CA SER A 371 17.34 3.22 -18.20
C SER A 371 18.67 3.46 -18.91
N LEU A 372 19.43 4.46 -18.46
CA LEU A 372 20.77 4.77 -18.99
C LEU A 372 21.76 3.59 -18.97
N THR A 373 21.46 2.51 -18.24
CA THR A 373 22.29 1.30 -18.11
C THR A 373 21.54 0.01 -18.46
N ASN A 374 20.26 0.07 -18.83
CA ASN A 374 19.47 -1.12 -19.16
C ASN A 374 18.60 -0.87 -20.39
N PHE A 375 18.74 -1.70 -21.41
CA PHE A 375 17.92 -1.69 -22.60
C PHE A 375 17.12 -2.98 -22.72
N ARG A 376 15.82 -2.88 -23.03
CA ARG A 376 14.94 -4.02 -23.29
C ARG A 376 14.34 -3.93 -24.69
N PHE A 377 14.42 -5.02 -25.44
CA PHE A 377 13.63 -5.20 -26.66
C PHE A 377 12.14 -5.35 -26.32
N ALA A 378 11.24 -4.99 -27.24
CA ALA A 378 9.79 -4.99 -26.99
C ALA A 378 9.25 -6.35 -26.51
N ASN A 379 9.71 -7.46 -27.08
CA ASN A 379 9.23 -8.79 -26.69
C ASN A 379 9.83 -9.32 -25.39
N ASN A 380 10.79 -8.60 -24.79
CA ASN A 380 11.21 -8.80 -23.41
C ASN A 380 10.26 -8.14 -22.40
N GLY A 381 9.32 -7.32 -22.85
CA GLY A 381 8.21 -6.83 -22.03
C GLY A 381 7.23 -7.94 -21.68
N TYR A 382 6.41 -7.68 -20.66
CA TYR A 382 5.28 -8.53 -20.28
C TYR A 382 4.08 -7.66 -19.95
N GLN A 383 2.89 -8.23 -20.04
CA GLN A 383 1.66 -7.58 -19.61
C GLN A 383 1.22 -8.18 -18.27
N PHE A 384 1.00 -7.34 -17.27
CA PHE A 384 0.35 -7.76 -16.04
C PHE A 384 -1.16 -7.74 -16.25
N LEU A 385 -1.84 -8.85 -16.00
CA LEU A 385 -3.29 -9.02 -16.15
C LEU A 385 -3.92 -9.20 -14.78
N SER A 386 -5.02 -8.51 -14.51
CA SER A 386 -5.79 -8.61 -13.27
C SER A 386 -7.27 -8.66 -13.56
N LYS A 387 -7.94 -9.73 -13.12
CA LYS A 387 -9.39 -9.88 -13.19
C LYS A 387 -9.98 -10.18 -11.82
N THR A 388 -10.85 -9.31 -11.33
CA THR A 388 -11.47 -9.41 -9.99
C THR A 388 -13.00 -9.44 -10.09
N ASN A 389 -13.63 -10.36 -9.37
CA ASN A 389 -15.08 -10.43 -9.16
C ASN A 389 -15.36 -10.50 -7.66
N THR A 390 -16.16 -9.58 -7.14
CA THR A 390 -16.53 -9.55 -5.71
C THR A 390 -18.04 -9.36 -5.58
N THR A 391 -18.73 -10.35 -5.02
CA THR A 391 -20.16 -10.30 -4.73
C THR A 391 -20.37 -10.28 -3.22
N VAL A 392 -21.25 -9.39 -2.75
CA VAL A 392 -21.56 -9.26 -1.32
C VAL A 392 -23.07 -9.14 -1.12
N ALA A 393 -23.61 -9.92 -0.19
CA ALA A 393 -24.97 -9.81 0.30
C ALA A 393 -24.95 -9.42 1.78
N GLU A 394 -25.79 -8.46 2.18
CA GLU A 394 -25.93 -8.02 3.56
C GLU A 394 -27.41 -7.98 3.94
N LEU A 395 -27.79 -8.71 4.99
CA LEU A 395 -29.13 -8.71 5.58
C LEU A 395 -29.09 -8.00 6.93
N LYS A 396 -29.78 -6.86 7.01
CA LYS A 396 -29.99 -6.10 8.24
C LYS A 396 -31.38 -6.39 8.79
N SER A 397 -31.45 -6.82 10.04
CA SER A 397 -32.70 -7.15 10.73
C SER A 397 -32.83 -6.42 12.05
N ARG A 398 -34.02 -5.91 12.35
CA ARG A 398 -34.38 -5.28 13.63
C ARG A 398 -35.52 -6.08 14.27
N PHE A 399 -35.37 -6.48 15.52
CA PHE A 399 -36.38 -7.26 16.24
C PHE A 399 -36.87 -6.46 17.46
N GLY A 400 -37.99 -5.76 17.28
CA GLY A 400 -38.51 -4.82 18.25
C GLY A 400 -37.53 -3.68 18.54
N ASN A 401 -37.47 -3.25 19.80
CA ASN A 401 -36.54 -2.21 20.28
C ASN A 401 -35.30 -2.78 20.98
N ARG A 402 -35.17 -4.11 21.04
CA ARG A 402 -34.18 -4.78 21.90
C ARG A 402 -33.01 -5.38 21.13
N PHE A 403 -33.22 -5.80 19.88
CA PHE A 403 -32.19 -6.49 19.11
C PHE A 403 -32.05 -5.96 17.69
N ALA A 404 -30.81 -5.90 17.20
CA ALA A 404 -30.50 -5.62 15.80
C ALA A 404 -29.37 -6.51 15.31
N ASN A 405 -29.56 -7.15 14.15
CA ASN A 405 -28.59 -8.03 13.51
C ASN A 405 -28.16 -7.48 12.15
N SER A 406 -26.90 -7.73 11.77
CA SER A 406 -26.34 -7.47 10.45
C SER A 406 -25.48 -8.65 10.03
N LEU A 407 -26.01 -9.49 9.14
CA LEU A 407 -25.31 -10.63 8.54
C LEU A 407 -24.81 -10.24 7.15
N LEU A 408 -23.51 -10.40 6.92
CA LEU A 408 -22.84 -10.14 5.65
C LEU A 408 -22.13 -11.40 5.16
N VAL A 409 -22.36 -11.76 3.90
CA VAL A 409 -21.68 -12.84 3.20
C VAL A 409 -21.04 -12.29 1.93
N GLY A 410 -19.74 -12.48 1.78
CA GLY A 410 -18.96 -12.01 0.64
C GLY A 410 -18.20 -13.13 -0.03
N TYR A 411 -18.11 -13.10 -1.36
CA TYR A 411 -17.24 -13.99 -2.14
C TYR A 411 -16.45 -13.18 -3.16
N SER A 412 -15.12 -13.32 -3.11
CA SER A 412 -14.18 -12.67 -4.02
C SER A 412 -13.34 -13.68 -4.78
N ARG A 413 -13.20 -13.47 -6.09
CA ARG A 413 -12.36 -14.24 -7.01
C ARG A 413 -11.39 -13.27 -7.69
N ILE A 414 -10.10 -13.40 -7.39
CA ILE A 414 -9.02 -12.56 -7.94
C ILE A 414 -8.10 -13.44 -8.78
N ARG A 415 -7.83 -13.02 -10.01
CA ARG A 415 -7.01 -13.76 -10.98
C ARG A 415 -5.98 -12.81 -11.58
N ASP A 416 -4.76 -12.95 -11.09
CA ASP A 416 -3.61 -12.15 -11.50
C ASP A 416 -2.62 -13.03 -12.26
N SER A 417 -2.06 -12.54 -13.35
CA SER A 417 -1.05 -13.26 -14.12
C SER A 417 -0.15 -12.32 -14.90
N ARG A 418 1.00 -12.82 -15.33
CA ARG A 418 1.81 -12.16 -16.36
C ARG A 418 1.64 -12.89 -17.68
N SER A 419 1.46 -12.14 -18.76
CA SER A 419 1.49 -12.65 -20.13
C SER A 419 2.73 -12.14 -20.84
N LEU A 420 3.32 -12.98 -21.68
CA LEU A 420 4.42 -12.57 -22.57
C LEU A 420 3.87 -11.70 -23.70
N VAL A 421 4.67 -10.73 -24.16
CA VAL A 421 4.37 -9.93 -25.36
C VAL A 421 4.80 -10.65 -26.64
N GLY A 422 5.98 -11.29 -26.62
CA GLY A 422 6.46 -12.14 -27.71
C GLY A 422 6.35 -13.63 -27.42
N ASP A 423 6.89 -14.43 -28.35
CA ASP A 423 6.92 -15.88 -28.22
C ASP A 423 7.74 -16.32 -26.98
N ARG A 424 7.39 -17.49 -26.46
CA ARG A 424 8.14 -18.14 -25.38
C ARG A 424 9.57 -18.42 -25.86
N PHE A 425 10.57 -17.94 -25.10
CA PHE A 425 11.98 -18.06 -25.43
C PHE A 425 12.84 -17.92 -24.16
N PRO A 426 14.10 -18.43 -24.12
CA PRO A 426 14.96 -18.20 -22.97
C PRO A 426 15.18 -16.72 -22.69
N SER A 427 15.42 -16.37 -21.43
CA SER A 427 15.77 -15.00 -21.07
C SER A 427 17.24 -14.73 -21.41
N ILE A 428 17.53 -13.62 -22.08
CA ILE A 428 18.89 -13.28 -22.52
C ILE A 428 19.28 -11.93 -21.95
N GLU A 429 20.46 -11.87 -21.35
CA GLU A 429 21.12 -10.64 -20.91
C GLU A 429 22.52 -10.58 -21.51
N ILE A 430 22.83 -9.45 -22.15
CA ILE A 430 24.10 -9.21 -22.84
C ILE A 430 24.70 -7.93 -22.26
N SER A 431 25.88 -8.03 -21.66
CA SER A 431 26.60 -6.85 -21.20
C SER A 431 27.22 -6.11 -22.39
N VAL A 432 26.99 -4.79 -22.47
CA VAL A 432 27.50 -3.91 -23.53
C VAL A 432 28.03 -2.63 -22.88
N GLY A 433 29.34 -2.40 -22.96
CA GLY A 433 29.98 -1.28 -22.25
C GLY A 433 29.72 -1.34 -20.74
N ASN A 434 29.12 -0.30 -20.18
CA ASN A 434 28.70 -0.20 -18.77
C ASN A 434 27.21 -0.53 -18.54
N GLY A 435 26.48 -0.98 -19.57
CA GLY A 435 25.07 -1.32 -19.49
C GLY A 435 24.76 -2.76 -19.90
N SER A 436 23.47 -3.10 -19.92
CA SER A 436 22.97 -4.43 -20.29
C SER A 436 21.79 -4.36 -21.26
N VAL A 437 21.78 -5.27 -22.24
CA VAL A 437 20.73 -5.47 -23.23
C VAL A 437 19.96 -6.76 -22.91
N PHE A 438 18.64 -6.69 -22.85
CA PHE A 438 17.76 -7.82 -22.55
C PHE A 438 16.87 -8.19 -23.73
N ALA A 439 16.84 -9.48 -24.06
CA ALA A 439 16.01 -10.08 -25.10
C ALA A 439 15.40 -11.42 -24.62
N GLY A 440 14.55 -12.03 -25.44
CA GLY A 440 13.82 -13.24 -25.05
C GLY A 440 12.70 -12.94 -24.04
N SER A 441 12.14 -13.98 -23.41
CA SER A 441 11.09 -13.77 -22.39
C SER A 441 11.64 -13.11 -21.13
N GLU A 442 10.81 -12.28 -20.47
CA GLU A 442 11.15 -11.73 -19.16
C GLU A 442 11.31 -12.86 -18.13
N LEU A 443 12.39 -12.80 -17.34
CA LEU A 443 12.88 -13.92 -16.54
C LEU A 443 11.86 -14.45 -15.51
N SER A 444 10.87 -13.65 -15.12
CA SER A 444 9.88 -13.96 -14.09
C SER A 444 8.45 -14.03 -14.62
N SER A 445 8.24 -14.05 -15.94
CA SER A 445 6.90 -13.89 -16.54
C SER A 445 6.37 -15.13 -17.25
N VAL A 446 7.23 -16.10 -17.58
CA VAL A 446 6.81 -17.35 -18.27
C VAL A 446 5.89 -18.22 -17.39
N ALA A 447 6.17 -18.28 -16.09
CA ALA A 447 5.41 -19.03 -15.10
C ALA A 447 5.10 -18.13 -13.90
N ASN A 448 4.12 -17.23 -14.08
CA ASN A 448 3.72 -16.25 -13.07
C ASN A 448 2.20 -16.04 -13.06
N ARG A 449 1.54 -16.63 -12.07
CA ARG A 449 0.09 -16.54 -11.85
C ARG A 449 -0.21 -16.59 -10.36
N LEU A 450 -1.16 -15.79 -9.93
CA LEU A 450 -1.73 -15.83 -8.59
C LEU A 450 -3.26 -15.86 -8.67
N ASP A 451 -3.83 -16.97 -8.21
CA ASP A 451 -5.27 -17.12 -8.06
C ASP A 451 -5.64 -17.05 -6.58
N GLN A 452 -6.61 -16.21 -6.23
CA GLN A 452 -7.15 -16.06 -4.88
C GLN A 452 -8.67 -16.24 -4.90
N ASP A 453 -9.18 -17.13 -4.04
CA ASP A 453 -10.62 -17.29 -3.78
C ASP A 453 -10.88 -17.05 -2.29
N ILE A 454 -11.78 -16.13 -1.96
CA ILE A 454 -12.01 -15.66 -0.59
C ILE A 454 -13.51 -15.68 -0.30
N LEU A 455 -13.91 -16.45 0.72
CA LEU A 455 -15.25 -16.43 1.31
C LEU A 455 -15.18 -15.70 2.65
N GLU A 456 -16.07 -14.74 2.84
CA GLU A 456 -16.21 -13.97 4.07
C GLU A 456 -17.61 -14.11 4.65
N ILE A 457 -17.68 -14.31 5.96
CA ILE A 457 -18.94 -14.34 6.72
C ILE A 457 -18.75 -13.48 7.97
N ASN A 458 -19.48 -12.37 8.04
CA ASN A 458 -19.47 -11.46 9.18
C ASN A 458 -20.88 -11.36 9.76
N ASP A 459 -21.02 -11.54 11.07
CA ASP A 459 -22.30 -11.36 11.76
C ASP A 459 -22.12 -10.45 12.97
N ASN A 460 -23.01 -9.46 13.09
CA ASN A 460 -23.02 -8.51 14.20
C ASN A 460 -24.41 -8.48 14.83
N PHE A 461 -24.52 -8.91 16.09
CA PHE A 461 -25.74 -8.89 16.87
C PHE A 461 -25.63 -7.88 18.01
N ASN A 462 -26.55 -6.91 18.05
CA ASN A 462 -26.60 -5.86 19.07
C ASN A 462 -27.80 -6.10 19.98
N ILE A 463 -27.58 -5.93 21.29
CA ILE A 463 -28.57 -6.05 22.36
C ILE A 463 -28.64 -4.69 23.07
N PHE A 464 -29.82 -4.08 23.07
CA PHE A 464 -30.07 -2.81 23.77
C PHE A 464 -30.64 -3.10 25.16
N ALA A 465 -29.85 -2.82 26.20
CA ALA A 465 -30.18 -3.11 27.60
C ALA A 465 -29.98 -1.85 28.47
N GLY A 466 -30.94 -0.92 28.38
CA GLY A 466 -30.90 0.33 29.14
C GLY A 466 -29.72 1.22 28.73
N LYS A 467 -28.77 1.43 29.65
CA LYS A 467 -27.54 2.19 29.42
C LYS A 467 -26.47 1.42 28.62
N HIS A 468 -26.66 0.12 28.44
CA HIS A 468 -25.73 -0.78 27.77
C HIS A 468 -26.16 -1.07 26.34
N VAL A 469 -25.20 -1.09 25.41
CA VAL A 469 -25.34 -1.68 24.08
C VAL A 469 -24.30 -2.79 23.96
N ILE A 470 -24.77 -4.03 24.08
CA ILE A 470 -23.91 -5.21 24.01
C ILE A 470 -23.88 -5.69 22.57
N THR A 471 -22.70 -5.76 21.99
CA THR A 471 -22.47 -6.29 20.64
C THR A 471 -21.77 -7.64 20.75
N VAL A 472 -22.34 -8.70 20.18
CA VAL A 472 -21.73 -10.02 20.03
C VAL A 472 -21.64 -10.33 18.55
N GLY A 473 -20.54 -10.93 18.09
CA GLY A 473 -20.46 -11.28 16.68
C GLY A 473 -19.24 -12.09 16.30
N THR A 474 -19.13 -12.32 14.99
CA THR A 474 -18.06 -13.10 14.39
C THR A 474 -17.61 -12.48 13.06
N ASN A 475 -16.33 -12.65 12.74
CA ASN A 475 -15.78 -12.31 11.42
C ASN A 475 -14.91 -13.45 10.92
N ASN A 476 -15.33 -14.12 9.85
CA ASN A 476 -14.66 -15.30 9.34
C ASN A 476 -14.22 -15.08 7.90
N GLU A 477 -12.96 -15.38 7.60
CA GLU A 477 -12.40 -15.38 6.24
C GLU A 477 -11.84 -16.77 5.96
N ILE A 478 -12.24 -17.36 4.85
CA ILE A 478 -11.72 -18.65 4.36
C ILE A 478 -11.19 -18.37 2.95
N PHE A 479 -9.92 -18.67 2.72
CA PHE A 479 -9.27 -18.34 1.46
C PHE A 479 -8.45 -19.49 0.92
N ARG A 480 -8.34 -19.55 -0.41
CA ARG A 480 -7.52 -20.49 -1.16
C ARG A 480 -6.61 -19.71 -2.11
N PHE A 481 -5.34 -20.09 -2.13
CA PHE A 481 -4.32 -19.52 -2.99
C PHE A 481 -3.74 -20.60 -3.92
N ASP A 482 -3.43 -20.20 -5.15
CA ASP A 482 -2.62 -20.97 -6.11
C ASP A 482 -1.60 -20.00 -6.72
N ASN A 483 -0.36 -20.06 -6.23
CA ASN A 483 0.72 -19.15 -6.62
C ASN A 483 1.79 -19.90 -7.43
N LEU A 484 1.75 -19.71 -8.75
CA LEU A 484 2.77 -20.15 -9.69
C LEU A 484 3.80 -19.04 -9.84
N PHE A 485 5.01 -19.23 -9.33
CA PHE A 485 6.13 -18.32 -9.52
C PHE A 485 7.42 -19.11 -9.73
N VAL A 486 7.80 -19.31 -10.99
CA VAL A 486 9.03 -20.01 -11.35
C VAL A 486 9.81 -19.15 -12.34
N GLN A 487 11.00 -18.73 -11.94
CA GLN A 487 11.85 -17.88 -12.77
C GLN A 487 12.68 -18.74 -13.73
N SER A 488 13.06 -18.19 -14.89
CA SER A 488 13.99 -18.84 -15.83
C SER A 488 13.58 -20.28 -16.23
N THR A 489 12.28 -20.58 -16.35
CA THR A 489 11.81 -21.93 -16.73
C THR A 489 12.29 -22.37 -18.10
N GLU A 490 12.46 -21.41 -19.02
CA GLU A 490 13.01 -21.65 -20.36
C GLU A 490 14.54 -21.56 -20.40
N GLY A 491 15.19 -21.36 -19.25
CA GLY A 491 16.60 -21.03 -19.14
C GLY A 491 16.86 -19.51 -19.24
N ARG A 492 18.00 -19.10 -18.71
CA ARG A 492 18.53 -17.73 -18.75
C ARG A 492 20.01 -17.77 -19.13
N TYR A 493 20.36 -16.96 -20.12
CA TYR A 493 21.71 -16.81 -20.65
C TYR A 493 22.24 -15.42 -20.31
N ASN A 494 23.39 -15.37 -19.67
CA ASN A 494 24.11 -14.15 -19.35
C ASN A 494 25.42 -14.15 -20.15
N TYR A 495 25.51 -13.28 -21.16
CA TYR A 495 26.71 -13.09 -21.96
C TYR A 495 27.51 -11.87 -21.44
N PRO A 496 28.80 -12.03 -21.11
CA PRO A 496 29.60 -10.98 -20.48
C PRO A 496 30.00 -9.86 -21.45
N THR A 497 29.85 -10.06 -22.76
CA THR A 497 30.08 -9.05 -23.80
C THR A 497 29.14 -9.27 -24.99
N LEU A 498 28.94 -8.23 -25.81
CA LEU A 498 28.26 -8.35 -27.10
C LEU A 498 28.92 -9.41 -28.00
N GLN A 499 30.25 -9.41 -28.09
CA GLN A 499 30.97 -10.37 -28.92
C GLN A 499 30.75 -11.82 -28.46
N ALA A 500 30.73 -12.07 -27.14
CA ALA A 500 30.44 -13.39 -26.61
C ALA A 500 29.03 -13.88 -27.00
N PHE A 501 28.04 -12.98 -27.07
CA PHE A 501 26.72 -13.31 -27.60
C PHE A 501 26.75 -13.59 -29.11
N LEU A 502 27.41 -12.73 -29.90
CA LEU A 502 27.50 -12.88 -31.36
C LEU A 502 28.20 -14.18 -31.78
N ASP A 503 29.21 -14.61 -31.04
CA ASP A 503 29.95 -15.85 -31.30
C ASP A 503 29.33 -17.07 -30.60
N ASN A 504 28.31 -16.86 -29.76
CA ASN A 504 27.78 -17.85 -28.81
C ASN A 504 28.88 -18.49 -27.95
N ASN A 505 29.87 -17.69 -27.54
CA ASN A 505 31.04 -18.12 -26.78
C ASN A 505 30.69 -18.35 -25.31
N VAL A 506 30.41 -19.61 -24.96
CA VAL A 506 30.11 -20.05 -23.59
C VAL A 506 31.32 -20.11 -22.69
N ASP A 507 32.53 -20.14 -23.24
CA ASP A 507 33.79 -20.19 -22.49
C ASP A 507 34.28 -18.80 -22.09
N ALA A 508 33.61 -17.74 -22.54
CA ALA A 508 33.87 -16.37 -22.12
C ALA A 508 33.80 -16.25 -20.58
N SER A 509 34.83 -15.64 -19.99
CA SER A 509 34.86 -15.37 -18.55
C SER A 509 33.65 -14.51 -18.16
N GLY A 510 32.84 -15.01 -17.23
CA GLY A 510 31.57 -14.37 -16.83
C GLY A 510 30.31 -14.89 -17.54
N PHE A 511 30.42 -15.78 -18.54
CA PHE A 511 29.25 -16.46 -19.09
C PHE A 511 28.55 -17.29 -18.01
N ARG A 512 27.22 -17.20 -17.96
CA ARG A 512 26.39 -17.96 -17.02
C ARG A 512 25.10 -18.45 -17.67
N TYR A 513 24.76 -19.70 -17.40
CA TYR A 513 23.45 -20.28 -17.71
C TYR A 513 22.72 -20.67 -16.42
N ARG A 514 21.42 -20.33 -16.32
CA ARG A 514 20.58 -20.72 -15.18
C ARG A 514 19.19 -21.17 -15.63
N GLN A 515 18.68 -22.24 -15.03
CA GLN A 515 17.29 -22.70 -15.20
C GLN A 515 16.70 -23.12 -13.87
N ASN A 516 15.45 -22.75 -13.59
CA ASN A 516 14.69 -23.36 -12.50
C ASN A 516 13.60 -24.26 -13.09
N TYR A 517 13.40 -25.41 -12.47
CA TYR A 517 12.44 -26.41 -12.94
C TYR A 517 11.81 -27.17 -11.77
N ALA A 518 10.60 -27.64 -11.98
CA ALA A 518 9.96 -28.55 -11.04
C ALA A 518 10.62 -29.94 -11.17
N LEU A 519 10.91 -30.56 -10.04
CA LEU A 519 11.43 -31.92 -10.02
C LEU A 519 10.35 -32.91 -10.47
N PRO A 520 10.70 -34.09 -11.04
CA PRO A 520 9.73 -35.13 -11.36
C PRO A 520 8.84 -35.47 -10.15
N GLY A 521 7.53 -35.28 -10.28
CA GLY A 521 6.55 -35.46 -9.20
C GLY A 521 6.41 -34.29 -8.22
N GLY A 522 7.21 -33.24 -8.38
CA GLY A 522 7.14 -32.00 -7.60
C GLY A 522 5.95 -31.11 -7.98
N LYS A 523 5.56 -30.22 -7.06
CA LYS A 523 4.45 -29.28 -7.28
C LYS A 523 4.95 -27.95 -7.87
N PRO A 524 4.58 -27.58 -9.11
CA PRO A 524 5.05 -26.34 -9.75
C PRO A 524 4.38 -25.07 -9.20
N THR A 525 3.45 -25.18 -8.26
CA THR A 525 2.73 -24.06 -7.66
C THR A 525 2.61 -24.24 -6.15
N ALA A 526 2.68 -23.12 -5.43
CA ALA A 526 2.35 -23.05 -4.02
C ALA A 526 0.83 -22.93 -3.86
N LYS A 527 0.15 -24.07 -3.67
CA LYS A 527 -1.29 -24.16 -3.51
C LYS A 527 -1.68 -24.54 -2.08
N PHE A 528 -2.51 -23.71 -1.44
CA PHE A 528 -2.98 -23.95 -0.09
C PHE A 528 -4.24 -23.17 0.27
N GLY A 529 -5.01 -23.72 1.20
CA GLY A 529 -6.12 -23.08 1.88
C GLY A 529 -5.77 -22.71 3.32
N ALA A 530 -6.35 -21.60 3.78
CA ALA A 530 -6.27 -21.18 5.16
C ALA A 530 -7.53 -20.36 5.54
N ALA A 531 -7.69 -20.11 6.83
CA ALA A 531 -8.79 -19.33 7.36
C ALA A 531 -8.37 -18.48 8.56
N GLN A 532 -9.13 -17.44 8.80
CA GLN A 532 -9.09 -16.65 10.02
C GLN A 532 -10.49 -16.57 10.60
N PHE A 533 -10.71 -17.26 11.71
CA PHE A 533 -11.98 -17.22 12.44
C PHE A 533 -11.87 -16.18 13.55
N GLY A 534 -12.86 -15.31 13.68
CA GLY A 534 -12.88 -14.24 14.66
C GLY A 534 -14.18 -14.24 15.43
N ALA A 535 -14.13 -14.04 16.75
CA ALA A 535 -15.31 -13.84 17.58
C ALA A 535 -15.07 -12.66 18.52
N PHE A 536 -16.13 -11.94 18.87
CA PHE A 536 -16.01 -10.78 19.73
C PHE A 536 -17.27 -10.51 20.55
N ILE A 537 -17.04 -9.84 21.68
CA ILE A 537 -18.06 -9.24 22.51
C ILE A 537 -17.61 -7.83 22.91
N GLN A 538 -18.55 -6.89 22.97
CA GLN A 538 -18.32 -5.53 23.43
C GLN A 538 -19.54 -5.03 24.18
N ASP A 539 -19.30 -4.20 25.19
CA ASP A 539 -20.31 -3.42 25.86
C ASP A 539 -19.98 -1.93 25.71
N GLU A 540 -20.92 -1.17 25.16
CA GLU A 540 -20.92 0.28 25.22
C GLU A 540 -21.83 0.75 26.36
N TYR A 541 -21.22 1.23 27.43
CA TYR A 541 -21.89 1.65 28.64
C TYR A 541 -21.93 3.17 28.76
N ASN A 542 -23.14 3.74 28.75
CA ASN A 542 -23.37 5.15 29.07
C ASN A 542 -23.46 5.33 30.58
N ILE A 543 -22.31 5.52 31.24
CA ILE A 543 -22.24 5.69 32.71
C ILE A 543 -23.11 6.87 33.13
N THR A 544 -22.90 8.00 32.46
CA THR A 544 -23.75 9.18 32.54
C THR A 544 -24.23 9.54 31.14
N ASP A 545 -25.12 10.51 31.05
CA ASP A 545 -25.54 11.01 29.75
C ASP A 545 -24.39 11.62 28.95
N ASN A 546 -23.28 12.03 29.56
CA ASN A 546 -22.17 12.67 28.85
C ASN A 546 -20.85 11.90 28.91
N PHE A 547 -20.82 10.74 29.56
CA PHE A 547 -19.64 9.87 29.64
C PHE A 547 -19.97 8.47 29.17
N ARG A 548 -19.32 8.07 28.07
CA ARG A 548 -19.42 6.74 27.48
C ARG A 548 -18.12 5.98 27.72
N PHE A 549 -18.27 4.75 28.16
CA PHE A 549 -17.18 3.80 28.32
C PHE A 549 -17.45 2.59 27.42
N THR A 550 -16.42 2.11 26.73
CA THR A 550 -16.50 0.96 25.84
C THR A 550 -15.48 -0.07 26.30
N THR A 551 -15.93 -1.30 26.53
CA THR A 551 -15.06 -2.44 26.82
C THR A 551 -15.37 -3.56 25.84
N GLY A 552 -14.35 -4.23 25.35
CA GLY A 552 -14.54 -5.31 24.40
C GLY A 552 -13.40 -6.30 24.37
N LEU A 553 -13.74 -7.53 24.00
CA LEU A 553 -12.82 -8.63 23.82
C LEU A 553 -13.03 -9.20 22.43
N ARG A 554 -11.94 -9.27 21.66
CA ARG A 554 -11.90 -9.98 20.39
C ARG A 554 -10.91 -11.14 20.47
N VAL A 555 -11.25 -12.26 19.85
CA VAL A 555 -10.35 -13.39 19.64
C VAL A 555 -10.27 -13.70 18.15
N ASP A 556 -9.06 -13.91 17.65
CA ASP A 556 -8.79 -14.34 16.27
C ASP A 556 -8.03 -15.68 16.29
N LEU A 557 -8.41 -16.61 15.43
CA LEU A 557 -7.83 -17.94 15.28
C LEU A 557 -7.41 -18.17 13.82
N PRO A 558 -6.10 -18.11 13.50
CA PRO A 558 -5.60 -18.51 12.20
C PRO A 558 -5.54 -20.05 12.08
N VAL A 559 -5.95 -20.56 10.92
CA VAL A 559 -5.97 -21.99 10.59
C VAL A 559 -5.38 -22.20 9.20
N TYR A 560 -4.56 -23.23 9.04
CA TYR A 560 -4.04 -23.68 7.75
C TYR A 560 -4.56 -25.09 7.46
N PHE A 561 -5.10 -25.31 6.27
CA PHE A 561 -5.75 -26.58 5.92
C PHE A 561 -4.80 -27.56 5.23
N ASP A 562 -3.87 -27.04 4.43
CA ASP A 562 -2.94 -27.84 3.65
C ASP A 562 -1.55 -27.85 4.28
N LYS A 563 -0.72 -28.80 3.86
CA LYS A 563 0.70 -28.87 4.24
C LYS A 563 1.57 -28.88 2.99
N PRO A 564 2.73 -28.21 3.02
CA PRO A 564 3.71 -28.27 1.95
C PRO A 564 4.47 -29.61 1.98
N SER A 565 5.29 -29.86 0.97
CA SER A 565 6.04 -31.12 0.84
C SER A 565 7.11 -31.27 1.92
N TYR A 566 7.21 -32.47 2.49
CA TYR A 566 8.19 -32.79 3.54
C TYR A 566 9.58 -33.01 2.95
N ASN A 567 10.57 -32.31 3.51
CA ASN A 567 11.98 -32.47 3.17
C ASN A 567 12.75 -33.05 4.36
N LYS A 568 12.99 -34.37 4.30
CA LYS A 568 13.75 -35.10 5.33
C LYS A 568 15.14 -34.51 5.58
N ARG A 569 15.81 -33.98 4.55
CA ARG A 569 17.16 -33.39 4.70
C ARG A 569 17.12 -32.19 5.64
N VAL A 570 16.12 -31.31 5.48
CA VAL A 570 15.96 -30.12 6.35
C VAL A 570 15.72 -30.55 7.79
N ASP A 571 14.80 -31.50 8.04
CA ASP A 571 14.52 -32.01 9.39
C ASP A 571 15.79 -32.60 10.02
N SER A 572 16.51 -33.49 9.32
CA SER A 572 17.71 -34.12 9.87
C SER A 572 18.89 -33.15 10.10
N THR A 573 19.10 -32.18 9.21
CA THR A 573 20.25 -31.27 9.30
C THR A 573 20.11 -30.29 10.46
N PHE A 574 18.88 -29.82 10.73
CA PHE A 574 18.65 -28.76 11.73
C PHE A 574 18.08 -29.30 13.05
N ALA A 575 17.64 -30.56 13.12
CA ALA A 575 17.24 -31.23 14.37
C ALA A 575 18.40 -31.58 15.31
N ILE A 576 19.65 -31.50 14.84
CA ILE A 576 20.85 -31.62 15.67
C ILE A 576 21.33 -30.20 15.99
N ALA A 577 21.90 -29.98 17.17
CA ALA A 577 22.57 -28.71 17.47
C ALA A 577 23.60 -28.43 16.37
N THR A 578 23.38 -27.37 15.60
CA THR A 578 24.33 -26.95 14.57
C THR A 578 25.46 -26.20 15.24
N ALA A 579 26.53 -25.90 14.50
CA ALA A 579 27.66 -25.12 15.03
C ALA A 579 27.27 -23.73 15.61
N ASN A 580 26.02 -23.26 15.42
CA ASN A 580 25.59 -21.91 15.77
C ASN A 580 24.40 -21.80 16.73
N GLY A 581 24.01 -22.88 17.39
CA GLY A 581 22.92 -22.82 18.35
C GLY A 581 22.34 -24.18 18.69
N GLY A 582 21.39 -24.18 19.62
CA GLY A 582 20.58 -25.37 19.88
C GLY A 582 19.90 -25.86 18.61
N ALA A 583 19.54 -27.13 18.59
CA ALA A 583 18.75 -27.72 17.52
C ALA A 583 17.55 -26.84 17.17
N TYR A 584 17.34 -26.57 15.88
CA TYR A 584 16.14 -25.92 15.42
C TYR A 584 15.08 -26.98 15.18
N ASP A 585 14.00 -26.92 15.94
CA ASP A 585 12.80 -27.69 15.65
C ASP A 585 12.08 -27.04 14.46
N VAL A 586 12.48 -27.39 13.23
CA VAL A 586 11.91 -26.90 11.97
C VAL A 586 11.66 -28.05 10.99
N LYS A 587 10.54 -27.98 10.26
CA LYS A 587 10.20 -28.93 9.18
C LYS A 587 9.51 -28.16 8.07
N THR A 588 9.74 -28.55 6.83
CA THR A 588 9.08 -27.90 5.70
C THR A 588 7.58 -28.11 5.73
N ASP A 589 7.08 -29.28 6.13
CA ASP A 589 5.65 -29.63 6.21
C ASP A 589 4.94 -29.19 7.50
N ARG A 590 5.63 -28.48 8.40
CA ARG A 590 5.04 -27.97 9.65
C ARG A 590 4.79 -26.47 9.59
N LEU A 591 3.52 -26.13 9.62
CA LEU A 591 3.02 -24.75 9.69
C LEU A 591 2.89 -24.27 11.15
N PRO A 592 2.67 -22.97 11.37
CA PRO A 592 2.38 -22.42 12.69
C PRO A 592 1.17 -23.10 13.34
N LYS A 593 1.25 -23.31 14.65
CA LYS A 593 0.11 -23.85 15.42
C LYS A 593 -1.05 -22.86 15.42
N SER A 594 -2.25 -23.35 15.13
CA SER A 594 -3.48 -22.59 15.36
C SER A 594 -3.62 -22.25 16.84
N ARG A 595 -3.63 -20.95 17.15
CA ARG A 595 -3.70 -20.42 18.52
C ARG A 595 -4.63 -19.23 18.54
N LEU A 596 -5.42 -19.12 19.61
CA LEU A 596 -6.21 -17.93 19.87
C LEU A 596 -5.27 -16.74 20.12
N GLN A 597 -5.55 -15.64 19.42
CA GLN A 597 -4.94 -14.34 19.62
C GLN A 597 -5.97 -13.41 20.24
N VAL A 598 -5.77 -13.08 21.50
CA VAL A 598 -6.71 -12.26 22.28
C VAL A 598 -6.38 -10.79 22.09
N SER A 599 -7.42 -9.99 21.87
CA SER A 599 -7.35 -8.57 21.56
C SER A 599 -8.33 -7.78 22.43
N PRO A 600 -8.02 -7.53 23.72
CA PRO A 600 -8.85 -6.69 24.58
C PRO A 600 -8.79 -5.23 24.14
N ARG A 601 -9.89 -4.50 24.33
CA ARG A 601 -10.02 -3.08 23.97
C ARG A 601 -10.85 -2.34 25.00
N ILE A 602 -10.37 -1.17 25.38
CA ILE A 602 -11.06 -0.25 26.29
C ILE A 602 -10.99 1.14 25.66
N GLY A 603 -12.11 1.84 25.61
CA GLY A 603 -12.19 3.20 25.11
C GLY A 603 -13.15 4.04 25.93
N PHE A 604 -13.02 5.36 25.84
CA PHE A 604 -13.96 6.29 26.46
C PHE A 604 -14.17 7.54 25.60
N ASN A 605 -15.31 8.18 25.80
CA ASN A 605 -15.63 9.50 25.28
C ASN A 605 -16.40 10.29 26.34
N TRP A 606 -15.98 11.52 26.61
CA TRP A 606 -16.55 12.41 27.60
C TRP A 606 -16.88 13.77 26.98
N ASP A 607 -18.16 14.12 26.86
CA ASP A 607 -18.62 15.48 26.59
C ASP A 607 -18.69 16.27 27.90
N VAL A 608 -17.59 16.93 28.25
CA VAL A 608 -17.39 17.55 29.57
C VAL A 608 -18.46 18.59 29.89
N ARG A 609 -18.93 19.33 28.88
CA ARG A 609 -19.90 20.44 29.03
C ARG A 609 -21.36 20.04 28.69
N LYS A 610 -21.61 18.79 28.31
CA LYS A 610 -22.94 18.28 27.88
C LYS A 610 -23.56 19.02 26.68
N ASN A 611 -22.75 19.77 25.94
CA ASN A 611 -23.20 20.61 24.83
C ASN A 611 -22.35 20.42 23.57
N GLN A 612 -21.49 19.38 23.55
CA GLN A 612 -20.63 19.03 22.42
C GLN A 612 -19.70 20.18 21.99
N THR A 613 -19.18 20.93 22.96
CA THR A 613 -18.16 21.98 22.71
C THR A 613 -16.80 21.64 23.28
N PHE A 614 -16.72 20.71 24.22
CA PHE A 614 -15.47 20.25 24.82
C PHE A 614 -15.56 18.76 25.10
N GLN A 615 -14.73 17.99 24.41
CA GLN A 615 -14.74 16.54 24.46
C GLN A 615 -13.35 15.98 24.75
N LEU A 616 -13.29 15.00 25.64
CA LEU A 616 -12.11 14.17 25.88
C LEU A 616 -12.40 12.75 25.40
N ARG A 617 -11.49 12.16 24.63
CA ARG A 617 -11.65 10.78 24.15
C ARG A 617 -10.31 10.06 24.12
N GLY A 618 -10.35 8.74 24.27
CA GLY A 618 -9.13 7.93 24.25
C GLY A 618 -9.41 6.47 24.50
N GLY A 619 -8.34 5.71 24.65
CA GLY A 619 -8.43 4.29 24.97
C GLY A 619 -7.12 3.55 24.80
N VAL A 620 -7.17 2.24 25.03
CA VAL A 620 -6.07 1.31 24.82
C VAL A 620 -6.63 -0.01 24.30
N GLY A 621 -5.95 -0.61 23.34
CA GLY A 621 -6.37 -1.90 22.80
C GLY A 621 -5.24 -2.67 22.15
N VAL A 622 -5.41 -3.97 22.07
CA VAL A 622 -4.57 -4.85 21.27
C VAL A 622 -5.21 -5.04 19.90
N PHE A 623 -4.39 -4.92 18.86
CA PHE A 623 -4.81 -4.99 17.46
C PHE A 623 -4.04 -6.10 16.77
N THR A 624 -4.78 -7.09 16.25
CA THR A 624 -4.25 -8.23 15.52
C THR A 624 -4.49 -8.05 14.03
N GLY A 625 -3.40 -8.04 13.26
CA GLY A 625 -3.40 -7.98 11.81
C GLY A 625 -3.32 -9.36 11.17
N ARG A 626 -3.26 -9.37 9.84
CA ARG A 626 -2.92 -10.54 9.03
C ARG A 626 -1.43 -10.48 8.65
N PRO A 627 -0.71 -11.59 8.57
CA PRO A 627 0.53 -11.62 7.81
C PRO A 627 0.20 -11.46 6.32
N ALA A 628 1.14 -10.93 5.53
CA ALA A 628 1.02 -11.08 4.07
C ALA A 628 1.18 -12.56 3.73
N TYR A 629 0.19 -13.15 3.04
CA TYR A 629 0.21 -14.60 2.77
C TYR A 629 1.33 -15.02 1.82
N VAL A 630 1.94 -14.08 1.06
CA VAL A 630 3.17 -14.38 0.31
C VAL A 630 4.31 -14.87 1.21
N TRP A 631 4.44 -14.33 2.43
CA TRP A 631 5.49 -14.75 3.36
C TRP A 631 5.30 -16.20 3.82
N ILE A 632 4.06 -16.59 4.08
CA ILE A 632 3.71 -17.98 4.42
C ILE A 632 3.82 -18.89 3.19
N SER A 633 3.40 -18.41 2.02
CA SER A 633 3.44 -19.13 0.74
C SER A 633 4.85 -19.55 0.33
N ASN A 634 5.88 -18.79 0.71
CA ASN A 634 7.28 -19.19 0.48
C ASN A 634 7.58 -20.61 0.99
N GLN A 635 7.03 -21.02 2.15
CA GLN A 635 7.26 -22.38 2.69
C GLN A 635 6.63 -23.47 1.80
N TYR A 636 5.58 -23.15 1.05
CA TYR A 636 4.96 -24.06 0.09
C TYR A 636 5.72 -24.14 -1.25
N GLY A 637 6.30 -23.02 -1.70
CA GLY A 637 7.08 -22.98 -2.94
C GLY A 637 8.53 -23.43 -2.78
N ASN A 638 9.11 -23.29 -1.57
CA ASN A 638 10.55 -23.44 -1.34
C ASN A 638 10.84 -24.60 -0.38
N THR A 639 10.31 -25.78 -0.68
CA THR A 639 10.51 -27.00 0.12
C THR A 639 11.87 -27.66 -0.14
N GLY A 640 12.50 -27.37 -1.28
CA GLY A 640 13.74 -28.02 -1.75
C GLY A 640 13.56 -29.46 -2.24
N VAL A 641 12.31 -29.92 -2.39
CA VAL A 641 11.95 -31.22 -2.98
C VAL A 641 10.96 -31.08 -4.14
N ASP A 642 10.29 -29.94 -4.28
CA ASP A 642 9.41 -29.64 -5.41
C ASP A 642 10.15 -28.98 -6.59
N PHE A 643 11.24 -28.26 -6.32
CA PHE A 643 11.99 -27.48 -7.30
C PHE A 643 13.50 -27.64 -7.18
N ALA A 644 14.16 -27.41 -8.30
CA ALA A 644 15.60 -27.37 -8.44
C ALA A 644 16.06 -26.17 -9.26
N THR A 645 17.29 -25.73 -9.01
CA THR A 645 18.00 -24.74 -9.83
C THR A 645 19.23 -25.40 -10.42
N TYR A 646 19.36 -25.33 -11.75
CA TYR A 646 20.63 -25.53 -12.44
C TYR A 646 21.29 -24.17 -12.66
N ASP A 647 22.54 -24.00 -12.22
CA ASP A 647 23.27 -22.74 -12.30
C ASP A 647 24.73 -23.03 -12.63
N SER A 648 25.16 -22.68 -13.85
CA SER A 648 26.54 -22.83 -14.30
C SER A 648 27.13 -21.45 -14.53
N ASN A 649 28.05 -21.03 -13.65
CA ASN A 649 28.75 -19.74 -13.72
C ASN A 649 30.29 -19.89 -13.84
N ASN A 650 30.84 -21.06 -13.53
CA ASN A 650 32.29 -21.31 -13.54
C ASN A 650 32.67 -22.81 -13.63
N SER A 651 31.79 -23.66 -14.18
CA SER A 651 32.11 -25.09 -14.33
C SER A 651 33.12 -25.29 -15.46
N THR A 652 33.94 -26.33 -15.34
CA THR A 652 34.79 -26.88 -16.44
C THR A 652 33.97 -27.54 -17.55
N SER A 653 32.63 -27.51 -17.49
CA SER A 653 31.71 -28.12 -18.46
C SER A 653 30.62 -27.14 -18.86
N LYS A 654 31.00 -26.13 -19.65
CA LYS A 654 30.06 -25.18 -20.31
C LYS A 654 29.68 -25.63 -21.73
N ALA A 655 30.37 -26.65 -22.26
CA ALA A 655 30.09 -27.24 -23.56
C ALA A 655 28.61 -27.67 -23.66
N GLY A 656 27.94 -27.25 -24.74
CA GLY A 656 26.52 -27.56 -24.99
C GLY A 656 25.51 -26.64 -24.27
N LEU A 657 25.95 -25.71 -23.42
CA LEU A 657 25.07 -24.72 -22.77
C LEU A 657 24.87 -23.44 -23.60
N GLY A 658 25.34 -23.41 -24.85
CA GLY A 658 25.16 -22.27 -25.74
C GLY A 658 23.71 -22.17 -26.21
N LEU A 659 23.27 -20.95 -26.52
CA LEU A 659 21.95 -20.76 -27.09
C LEU A 659 21.86 -21.53 -28.42
N SER A 660 20.78 -22.29 -28.61
CA SER A 660 20.58 -23.10 -29.82
C SER A 660 19.14 -22.96 -30.31
N SER A 661 18.90 -23.29 -31.59
CA SER A 661 17.55 -23.32 -32.16
C SER A 661 16.64 -24.34 -31.47
N ASN A 662 17.22 -25.37 -30.86
CA ASN A 662 16.55 -26.39 -30.05
C ASN A 662 16.75 -26.16 -28.54
N TYR A 663 16.74 -24.91 -28.07
CA TYR A 663 16.91 -24.59 -26.64
C TYR A 663 15.94 -25.37 -25.73
N GLY A 664 14.75 -25.74 -26.24
CA GLY A 664 13.78 -26.59 -25.54
C GLY A 664 14.33 -27.97 -25.18
N THR A 665 15.17 -28.58 -26.02
CA THR A 665 15.82 -29.87 -25.73
C THR A 665 16.78 -29.74 -24.55
N LEU A 666 17.61 -28.70 -24.52
CA LEU A 666 18.51 -28.44 -23.38
C LEU A 666 17.71 -28.19 -22.10
N ARG A 667 16.66 -27.36 -22.19
CA ARG A 667 15.73 -27.09 -21.08
C ARG A 667 15.15 -28.39 -20.52
N ASP A 668 14.64 -29.26 -21.38
CA ASP A 668 13.99 -30.52 -20.98
C ASP A 668 15.00 -31.53 -20.44
N GLN A 669 16.20 -31.60 -21.03
CA GLN A 669 17.30 -32.42 -20.53
C GLN A 669 17.70 -32.00 -19.10
N ILE A 670 17.90 -30.71 -18.86
CA ILE A 670 18.22 -30.20 -17.52
C ILE A 670 17.08 -30.48 -16.55
N ALA A 671 15.82 -30.27 -16.96
CA ALA A 671 14.65 -30.52 -16.13
C ALA A 671 14.45 -32.00 -15.76
N SER A 672 15.00 -32.92 -16.56
CA SER A 672 14.96 -34.37 -16.28
C SER A 672 16.02 -34.85 -15.28
N THR A 673 16.93 -33.97 -14.84
CA THR A 673 18.02 -34.34 -13.91
C THR A 673 17.47 -34.60 -12.49
N PRO A 674 17.75 -35.76 -11.85
CA PRO A 674 17.21 -36.09 -10.53
C PRO A 674 17.67 -35.17 -9.38
N ALA A 675 16.81 -35.02 -8.36
CA ALA A 675 16.92 -34.10 -7.22
C ALA A 675 18.18 -34.21 -6.35
N ALA A 676 18.93 -35.32 -6.44
CA ALA A 676 20.11 -35.59 -5.62
C ALA A 676 21.24 -34.54 -5.81
N ALA A 677 21.21 -33.77 -6.90
CA ALA A 677 22.18 -32.72 -7.21
C ALA A 677 21.67 -31.27 -6.97
N ALA A 678 20.39 -31.08 -6.65
CA ALA A 678 19.76 -29.75 -6.65
C ALA A 678 19.91 -29.02 -5.29
N LYS A 679 20.55 -27.84 -5.31
CA LYS A 679 20.67 -26.91 -4.18
C LYS A 679 19.64 -25.79 -4.33
N GLY A 680 18.85 -25.54 -3.29
CA GLY A 680 17.81 -24.51 -3.29
C GLY A 680 17.81 -23.67 -2.02
N SER A 681 17.18 -22.50 -2.10
CA SER A 681 16.78 -21.70 -0.94
C SER A 681 15.57 -22.36 -0.30
N ILE A 682 15.58 -22.58 1.02
CA ILE A 682 14.47 -23.19 1.75
C ILE A 682 13.75 -22.12 2.56
N ALA A 683 12.42 -22.22 2.64
CA ALA A 683 11.63 -21.42 3.57
C ALA A 683 10.91 -22.32 4.57
N VAL A 684 10.96 -21.94 5.85
CA VAL A 684 10.23 -22.58 6.94
C VAL A 684 9.62 -21.51 7.84
N THR A 685 8.53 -21.84 8.52
CA THR A 685 7.91 -20.95 9.51
C THR A 685 8.01 -21.56 10.89
N ASP A 686 8.30 -20.74 11.90
CA ASP A 686 8.32 -21.18 13.29
C ASP A 686 6.95 -21.75 13.68
N LYS A 687 6.94 -22.93 14.32
CA LYS A 687 5.70 -23.55 14.84
C LYS A 687 4.96 -22.64 15.83
N ASN A 688 5.68 -21.68 16.42
CA ASN A 688 5.18 -20.71 17.38
C ASN A 688 4.85 -19.35 16.77
N PHE A 689 5.04 -19.15 15.47
CA PHE A 689 4.74 -17.90 14.79
C PHE A 689 3.29 -17.47 15.06
N ARG A 690 3.09 -16.18 15.28
CA ARG A 690 1.84 -15.49 15.54
C ARG A 690 1.66 -14.38 14.52
N ASN A 691 0.40 -14.12 14.15
CA ASN A 691 0.11 -13.00 13.28
C ASN A 691 0.56 -11.67 13.92
N PRO A 692 0.93 -10.66 13.11
CA PRO A 692 1.34 -9.35 13.58
C PRO A 692 0.33 -8.77 14.58
N GLN A 693 0.81 -8.33 15.72
CA GLN A 693 -0.01 -7.82 16.82
C GLN A 693 0.70 -6.66 17.52
N LEU A 694 -0.05 -5.62 17.87
CA LEU A 694 0.47 -4.50 18.65
C LEU A 694 -0.53 -4.04 19.71
N ILE A 695 -0.03 -3.39 20.76
CA ILE A 695 -0.86 -2.59 21.66
C ILE A 695 -0.82 -1.14 21.19
N ARG A 696 -1.97 -0.47 21.16
CA ARG A 696 -2.10 0.93 20.77
C ARG A 696 -2.98 1.67 21.76
N THR A 697 -2.53 2.87 22.11
CA THR A 697 -3.26 3.81 22.98
C THR A 697 -3.37 5.16 22.28
N ASN A 698 -4.47 5.88 22.51
CA ASN A 698 -4.59 7.27 22.12
C ASN A 698 -5.29 8.09 23.21
N PHE A 699 -5.01 9.39 23.20
CA PHE A 699 -5.72 10.40 23.96
C PHE A 699 -5.91 11.64 23.10
N ALA A 700 -7.11 12.21 23.10
CA ALA A 700 -7.43 13.38 22.32
C ALA A 700 -8.36 14.34 23.07
N VAL A 701 -8.16 15.62 22.74
CA VAL A 701 -8.95 16.75 23.20
C VAL A 701 -9.57 17.41 21.98
N ASP A 702 -10.90 17.45 21.90
CA ASP A 702 -11.63 18.19 20.87
C ASP A 702 -12.32 19.42 21.52
N TYR A 703 -12.13 20.61 20.97
CA TYR A 703 -12.67 21.86 21.52
C TYR A 703 -13.24 22.78 20.43
N ARG A 704 -14.45 23.32 20.64
CA ARG A 704 -15.05 24.33 19.76
C ARG A 704 -14.55 25.72 20.14
N LEU A 705 -13.73 26.31 19.27
CA LEU A 705 -13.28 27.69 19.32
C LEU A 705 -14.37 28.64 18.78
N PRO A 706 -14.22 29.97 19.00
CA PRO A 706 -15.07 30.98 18.37
C PRO A 706 -15.17 30.82 16.84
N ALA A 707 -16.24 31.37 16.25
CA ALA A 707 -16.54 31.28 14.82
C ALA A 707 -16.74 29.85 14.26
N GLY A 708 -17.06 28.89 15.14
CA GLY A 708 -17.41 27.51 14.77
C GLY A 708 -16.23 26.65 14.34
N ILE A 709 -15.00 27.04 14.68
CA ILE A 709 -13.79 26.26 14.40
C ILE A 709 -13.67 25.15 15.45
N VAL A 710 -13.38 23.92 15.02
CA VAL A 710 -13.08 22.81 15.91
C VAL A 710 -11.58 22.57 15.93
N ALA A 711 -10.98 22.64 17.11
CA ALA A 711 -9.59 22.30 17.36
C ALA A 711 -9.49 20.89 17.95
N THR A 712 -8.56 20.09 17.47
CA THR A 712 -8.24 18.76 17.98
C THR A 712 -6.76 18.70 18.32
N LEU A 713 -6.42 18.19 19.51
CA LEU A 713 -5.07 17.75 19.86
C LEU A 713 -5.13 16.26 20.19
N GLU A 714 -4.36 15.43 19.48
CA GLU A 714 -4.40 13.97 19.63
C GLU A 714 -2.99 13.36 19.68
N GLY A 715 -2.73 12.52 20.68
CA GLY A 715 -1.54 11.69 20.81
C GLY A 715 -1.86 10.22 20.61
N ILE A 716 -1.02 9.49 19.87
CA ILE A 716 -1.12 8.04 19.64
C ILE A 716 0.23 7.40 19.94
N TYR A 717 0.24 6.26 20.64
CA TYR A 717 1.41 5.41 20.84
C TYR A 717 1.08 3.95 20.53
N SER A 718 1.99 3.25 19.86
CA SER A 718 1.87 1.84 19.49
C SER A 718 3.16 1.09 19.82
N LYS A 719 3.03 -0.13 20.34
CA LYS A 719 4.15 -1.03 20.66
C LYS A 719 3.90 -2.41 20.05
N SER A 720 4.86 -2.89 19.26
CA SER A 720 4.78 -4.24 18.70
C SER A 720 4.79 -5.29 19.81
N LEU A 721 3.86 -6.24 19.74
CA LEU A 721 3.81 -7.44 20.59
C LEU A 721 4.35 -8.64 19.82
N ASN A 722 3.88 -8.80 18.58
CA ASN A 722 4.40 -9.74 17.60
C ASN A 722 4.57 -8.99 16.26
N ASP A 723 5.76 -9.00 15.70
CA ASP A 723 6.05 -8.50 14.35
C ASP A 723 6.88 -9.53 13.58
N VAL A 724 6.95 -9.39 12.26
CA VAL A 724 7.63 -10.37 11.39
C VAL A 724 9.14 -10.20 11.47
N LEU A 725 9.86 -11.30 11.67
CA LEU A 725 11.32 -11.36 11.64
C LEU A 725 11.79 -12.57 10.82
N PRO A 726 12.40 -12.35 9.65
CA PRO A 726 13.09 -13.42 8.92
C PRO A 726 14.51 -13.63 9.45
N VAL A 727 14.93 -14.90 9.57
CA VAL A 727 16.26 -15.31 10.07
C VAL A 727 16.77 -16.45 9.20
N ASP A 728 18.03 -16.41 8.77
CA ASP A 728 18.65 -17.54 8.06
C ASP A 728 19.33 -18.48 9.06
N ILE A 729 18.70 -19.62 9.35
CA ILE A 729 19.24 -20.61 10.29
C ILE A 729 20.39 -21.43 9.69
N ASN A 730 20.60 -21.33 8.37
CA ASN A 730 21.75 -21.92 7.72
C ASN A 730 22.96 -20.98 7.68
N LEU A 731 22.85 -19.72 8.10
CA LEU A 731 24.00 -18.82 8.21
C LEU A 731 24.95 -19.27 9.32
N SER A 732 26.25 -19.41 9.02
CA SER A 732 27.29 -19.78 9.99
C SER A 732 27.52 -18.67 11.04
N ASN A 733 28.07 -18.98 12.21
CA ASN A 733 28.56 -17.95 13.12
C ASN A 733 29.72 -17.16 12.48
N PRO A 734 29.88 -15.88 12.85
CA PRO A 734 31.03 -15.12 12.42
C PRO A 734 32.32 -15.70 13.00
N THR A 735 33.39 -15.68 12.22
CA THR A 735 34.72 -16.18 12.60
C THR A 735 35.67 -15.10 13.09
N GLY A 736 35.25 -13.84 13.05
CA GLY A 736 36.04 -12.71 13.48
C GLY A 736 35.29 -11.40 13.27
N VAL A 737 36.04 -10.30 13.32
CA VAL A 737 35.55 -8.95 13.02
C VAL A 737 36.49 -8.27 12.05
N ILE A 738 35.97 -7.32 11.27
CA ILE A 738 36.78 -6.49 10.37
C ILE A 738 37.62 -5.53 11.19
N GLN A 739 38.94 -5.49 10.98
CA GLN A 739 39.82 -4.57 11.70
C GLN A 739 39.52 -3.11 11.35
N GLY A 740 39.49 -2.25 12.37
CA GLY A 740 39.20 -0.81 12.22
C GLY A 740 37.73 -0.46 11.98
N ASP A 741 36.89 -1.44 11.64
CA ASP A 741 35.43 -1.30 11.51
C ASP A 741 34.75 -1.98 12.70
N GLY A 742 34.98 -3.28 12.90
CA GLY A 742 34.48 -4.04 14.05
C GLY A 742 33.20 -4.83 13.79
N ARG A 743 32.64 -4.79 12.58
CA ARG A 743 31.51 -5.65 12.21
C ARG A 743 31.93 -7.13 12.10
N PRO A 744 31.02 -8.09 12.35
CA PRO A 744 31.30 -9.52 12.24
C PRO A 744 31.66 -9.93 10.82
N VAL A 745 32.62 -10.85 10.65
CA VAL A 745 33.02 -11.47 9.37
C VAL A 745 32.61 -12.92 9.33
N TYR A 746 32.05 -13.35 8.21
CA TYR A 746 31.60 -14.73 8.00
C TYR A 746 32.59 -15.56 7.14
N PRO A 747 32.67 -16.89 7.36
CA PRO A 747 33.58 -17.79 6.65
C PRO A 747 33.54 -17.75 5.11
N THR A 748 34.72 -17.67 4.47
CA THR A 748 34.91 -17.73 3.01
C THR A 748 35.39 -19.12 2.52
N GLY A 749 35.51 -19.32 1.21
CA GLY A 749 36.15 -20.50 0.60
C GLY A 749 35.38 -21.84 0.75
N THR A 750 36.12 -22.94 0.93
CA THR A 750 35.56 -24.30 1.16
C THR A 750 34.79 -24.41 2.48
N ALA A 751 34.89 -23.41 3.36
CA ALA A 751 34.12 -23.27 4.60
C ALA A 751 32.99 -22.22 4.52
N ARG A 752 32.58 -21.75 3.31
CA ARG A 752 31.45 -20.80 3.00
C ARG A 752 30.46 -20.72 4.14
N TYR A 753 30.10 -19.49 4.51
CA TYR A 753 29.18 -18.96 5.54
C TYR A 753 27.88 -19.73 5.87
N ARG A 754 27.88 -21.06 5.79
CA ARG A 754 26.73 -21.95 5.80
C ARG A 754 27.00 -23.18 6.67
N ASN A 755 26.06 -23.50 7.54
CA ASN A 755 26.13 -24.69 8.39
C ASN A 755 26.06 -25.99 7.60
N SER A 756 25.20 -26.02 6.57
CA SER A 756 25.10 -27.13 5.63
C SER A 756 25.22 -26.64 4.19
N ARG A 757 25.92 -27.44 3.38
CA ARG A 757 26.13 -27.21 1.94
C ARG A 757 25.00 -27.76 1.07
N ASP A 758 24.03 -28.45 1.68
CA ASP A 758 22.87 -29.02 0.99
C ASP A 758 21.87 -27.95 0.56
N PHE A 759 21.93 -26.77 1.18
CA PHE A 759 21.00 -25.66 0.96
C PHE A 759 21.74 -24.35 0.67
N ASN A 760 21.15 -23.49 -0.15
CA ASN A 760 21.70 -22.16 -0.40
C ASN A 760 21.49 -21.22 0.79
N ASN A 761 20.33 -21.32 1.44
CA ASN A 761 19.91 -20.66 2.68
C ASN A 761 18.71 -21.42 3.24
N VAL A 762 18.42 -21.25 4.52
CA VAL A 762 17.18 -21.75 5.14
C VAL A 762 16.58 -20.62 5.94
N ILE A 763 15.61 -19.94 5.36
CA ILE A 763 14.97 -18.77 5.96
C ILE A 763 13.82 -19.24 6.87
N LEU A 764 13.99 -19.01 8.17
CA LEU A 764 12.99 -19.14 9.20
C LEU A 764 12.21 -17.85 9.37
N LEU A 765 10.91 -17.89 9.12
CA LEU A 765 9.97 -16.82 9.46
C LEU A 765 9.55 -16.97 10.93
N THR A 766 9.95 -16.03 11.78
CA THR A 766 9.62 -16.00 13.22
C THR A 766 9.09 -14.61 13.64
N ASN A 767 8.93 -14.39 14.94
CA ASN A 767 8.43 -13.13 15.48
C ASN A 767 9.46 -12.35 16.32
N THR A 768 9.24 -11.05 16.43
CA THR A 768 9.89 -10.17 17.42
C THR A 768 8.86 -9.30 18.13
N SER A 769 9.16 -8.85 19.34
CA SER A 769 8.38 -7.83 20.06
C SER A 769 9.02 -6.43 20.00
N LYS A 770 10.16 -6.30 19.31
CA LYS A 770 10.85 -5.01 19.15
C LYS A 770 10.14 -4.15 18.10
N GLY A 771 10.14 -2.83 18.28
CA GLY A 771 9.41 -1.88 17.44
C GLY A 771 8.38 -1.05 18.20
N TYR A 772 8.20 0.20 17.81
CA TYR A 772 7.18 1.12 18.35
C TYR A 772 6.91 2.28 17.38
N GLN A 773 5.76 2.92 17.52
CA GLN A 773 5.37 4.11 16.76
C GLN A 773 4.66 5.12 17.68
N TYR A 774 4.86 6.42 17.45
CA TYR A 774 4.05 7.44 18.09
C TYR A 774 3.81 8.64 17.19
N SER A 775 2.73 9.38 17.45
CA SER A 775 2.43 10.65 16.79
C SER A 775 1.65 11.60 17.69
N ILE A 776 1.91 12.90 17.55
CA ILE A 776 1.13 13.98 18.15
C ILE A 776 0.63 14.87 17.00
N THR A 777 -0.68 15.09 16.95
CA THR A 777 -1.34 15.84 15.88
C THR A 777 -2.17 16.98 16.48
N GLY A 778 -1.97 18.19 15.96
CA GLY A 778 -2.87 19.33 16.14
C GLY A 778 -3.65 19.57 14.85
N GLU A 779 -4.97 19.71 14.92
CA GLU A 779 -5.85 19.95 13.77
C GLU A 779 -6.85 21.07 14.07
N LEU A 780 -7.09 21.92 13.07
CA LEU A 780 -8.15 22.92 13.03
C LEU A 780 -9.06 22.61 11.85
N LYS A 781 -10.37 22.51 12.11
CA LYS A 781 -11.39 22.26 11.08
C LYS A 781 -12.51 23.28 11.17
N LYS A 782 -12.95 23.77 10.01
CA LYS A 782 -14.13 24.63 9.88
C LYS A 782 -15.02 24.13 8.75
N GLN A 783 -16.27 23.84 9.08
CA GLN A 783 -17.32 23.58 8.12
C GLN A 783 -18.42 24.63 8.33
N VAL A 784 -18.65 25.51 7.35
CA VAL A 784 -19.69 26.54 7.49
C VAL A 784 -21.03 26.02 6.96
N ASN A 785 -21.01 25.43 5.78
CA ASN A 785 -22.18 24.86 5.08
C ASN A 785 -21.68 23.87 4.01
N SER A 786 -22.54 23.47 3.06
CA SER A 786 -22.12 22.66 1.91
C SER A 786 -21.16 23.38 0.97
N ASP A 787 -20.93 24.68 1.10
CA ASP A 787 -20.16 25.49 0.14
C ASP A 787 -18.75 25.81 0.61
N LEU A 788 -18.50 25.86 1.92
CA LEU A 788 -17.18 26.18 2.49
C LEU A 788 -16.73 25.16 3.54
N PHE A 789 -15.59 24.52 3.27
CA PHE A 789 -14.83 23.77 4.27
C PHE A 789 -13.35 24.12 4.22
N ALA A 790 -12.71 24.07 5.39
CA ALA A 790 -11.27 24.21 5.52
C ALA A 790 -10.72 23.31 6.64
N THR A 791 -9.52 22.81 6.46
CA THR A 791 -8.77 22.03 7.45
C THR A 791 -7.30 22.39 7.40
N ALA A 792 -6.67 22.52 8.56
CA ALA A 792 -5.23 22.66 8.70
C ALA A 792 -4.75 21.75 9.83
N ALA A 793 -3.69 20.99 9.61
CA ALA A 793 -3.15 20.07 10.61
C ALA A 793 -1.62 20.05 10.60
N TYR A 794 -1.02 19.82 11.76
CA TYR A 794 0.38 19.51 11.92
C TYR A 794 0.52 18.21 12.70
N THR A 795 1.39 17.31 12.24
CA THR A 795 1.72 16.05 12.90
C THR A 795 3.21 15.91 13.06
N TYR A 796 3.64 15.58 14.28
CA TYR A 796 4.96 15.06 14.56
C TYR A 796 4.85 13.58 14.93
N GLY A 797 5.74 12.71 14.43
CA GLY A 797 5.71 11.30 14.81
C GLY A 797 6.99 10.55 14.49
N GLN A 798 7.21 9.42 15.16
CA GLN A 798 8.34 8.54 14.92
C GLN A 798 7.91 7.08 14.79
N SER A 799 8.49 6.34 13.84
CA SER A 799 8.32 4.89 13.70
C SER A 799 9.66 4.15 13.70
N ARG A 800 9.78 3.12 14.56
CA ARG A 800 10.94 2.21 14.61
C ARG A 800 10.50 0.75 14.53
N ASP A 801 11.24 -0.04 13.75
CA ASP A 801 10.99 -1.47 13.53
C ASP A 801 12.30 -2.25 13.34
N LEU A 802 12.22 -3.58 13.26
CA LEU A 802 13.35 -4.43 12.84
C LEU A 802 13.28 -4.72 11.36
N TYR A 803 12.09 -4.77 10.77
CA TYR A 803 11.86 -5.02 9.36
C TYR A 803 10.58 -4.29 8.91
N SER A 804 10.67 -3.47 7.86
CA SER A 804 9.55 -2.67 7.38
C SER A 804 8.63 -3.39 6.36
N GLY A 805 8.83 -4.67 6.07
CA GLY A 805 7.91 -5.41 5.19
C GLY A 805 8.02 -5.07 3.69
N SER A 806 9.19 -4.61 3.23
CA SER A 806 9.41 -4.06 1.88
C SER A 806 9.56 -5.09 0.75
N SER A 807 9.59 -6.40 1.03
CA SER A 807 9.80 -7.44 0.00
C SER A 807 8.95 -8.70 0.24
N SER A 808 9.02 -9.69 -0.67
CA SER A 808 8.04 -10.79 -0.75
C SER A 808 8.63 -12.20 -0.69
N THR A 809 9.81 -12.44 -1.28
CA THR A 809 10.42 -13.78 -1.28
C THR A 809 11.20 -14.01 0.03
N ALA A 810 11.30 -15.25 0.50
CA ALA A 810 11.94 -15.55 1.77
C ALA A 810 13.38 -15.01 1.87
N VAL A 811 14.19 -15.16 0.83
CA VAL A 811 15.56 -14.61 0.82
C VAL A 811 15.53 -13.09 0.83
N SER A 812 14.71 -12.49 -0.04
CA SER A 812 14.59 -11.03 -0.17
C SER A 812 14.18 -10.31 1.11
N ILE A 813 13.31 -10.90 1.92
CA ILE A 813 12.88 -10.26 3.17
C ILE A 813 13.98 -10.29 4.25
N TRP A 814 14.94 -11.19 4.14
CA TRP A 814 16.11 -11.31 5.02
C TRP A 814 17.28 -10.45 4.52
N GLU A 815 17.62 -10.53 3.24
CA GLU A 815 18.82 -9.88 2.67
C GLU A 815 18.68 -8.36 2.53
N PHE A 816 17.49 -7.81 2.22
CA PHE A 816 17.31 -6.40 1.87
C PHE A 816 17.17 -5.45 3.05
N ASN A 817 17.68 -5.81 4.22
CA ASN A 817 17.52 -5.01 5.43
C ASN A 817 18.87 -4.43 5.87
N PRO A 818 19.13 -3.12 5.71
CA PRO A 818 20.43 -2.56 6.03
C PRO A 818 20.81 -2.68 7.51
N HIS A 819 22.05 -3.07 7.80
CA HIS A 819 22.56 -3.30 9.15
C HIS A 819 24.10 -3.25 9.24
N VAL A 820 24.60 -3.36 10.47
CA VAL A 820 26.04 -3.51 10.80
C VAL A 820 26.29 -4.81 11.57
N ALA A 821 25.38 -5.17 12.48
CA ALA A 821 25.56 -6.28 13.43
C ALA A 821 25.32 -7.69 12.83
N GLY A 822 25.04 -7.79 11.53
CA GLY A 822 24.72 -9.02 10.81
C GLY A 822 23.21 -9.24 10.58
N PRO A 823 22.84 -10.02 9.55
CA PRO A 823 21.46 -10.09 9.03
C PRO A 823 20.50 -10.85 9.94
N ASN A 824 21.02 -11.71 10.84
CA ASN A 824 20.25 -12.39 11.87
C ASN A 824 20.12 -11.60 13.18
N ASN A 825 20.88 -10.50 13.35
CA ASN A 825 20.90 -9.71 14.58
C ASN A 825 20.59 -8.23 14.30
N LEU A 826 19.38 -7.99 13.78
CA LEU A 826 18.95 -6.67 13.36
C LEU A 826 18.72 -5.73 14.55
N PRO A 827 19.36 -4.54 14.60
CA PRO A 827 19.08 -3.54 15.61
C PRO A 827 17.73 -2.86 15.38
N LEU A 828 17.18 -2.26 16.43
CA LEU A 828 15.99 -1.42 16.31
C LEU A 828 16.37 -0.08 15.65
N SER A 829 15.84 0.17 14.46
CA SER A 829 16.13 1.40 13.70
C SER A 829 14.85 2.05 13.16
N TYR A 830 15.00 3.18 12.47
CA TYR A 830 13.89 3.86 11.80
C TYR A 830 13.21 2.98 10.75
N SER A 831 11.90 3.10 10.67
CA SER A 831 11.07 2.43 9.68
C SER A 831 11.14 3.15 8.32
N ASN A 832 10.93 2.43 7.22
CA ASN A 832 10.72 3.04 5.90
C ASN A 832 9.53 4.03 5.89
N PHE A 833 8.63 3.92 6.87
CA PHE A 833 7.41 4.71 6.97
C PHE A 833 7.47 5.79 8.06
N ASP A 834 8.66 6.14 8.53
CA ASP A 834 8.83 7.18 9.54
C ASP A 834 8.40 8.55 9.00
N LEU A 835 7.28 9.09 9.51
CA LEU A 835 6.65 10.33 9.03
C LEU A 835 7.43 11.59 9.43
N ARG A 836 7.99 11.61 10.65
CA ARG A 836 8.70 12.73 11.29
C ARG A 836 7.89 14.02 11.43
N HIS A 837 7.75 14.83 10.39
CA HIS A 837 6.94 16.05 10.39
C HIS A 837 6.01 16.09 9.18
N ARG A 838 4.79 16.55 9.38
CA ARG A 838 3.83 16.79 8.30
C ARG A 838 2.90 17.94 8.61
N VAL A 839 2.75 18.85 7.67
CA VAL A 839 1.78 19.94 7.62
C VAL A 839 0.81 19.65 6.50
N LEU A 840 -0.47 19.67 6.81
CA LEU A 840 -1.56 19.42 5.87
C LEU A 840 -2.52 20.60 5.86
N GLY A 841 -3.00 20.97 4.68
CA GLY A 841 -4.07 21.94 4.49
C GLY A 841 -5.06 21.47 3.44
N SER A 842 -6.34 21.71 3.64
CA SER A 842 -7.33 21.56 2.56
C SER A 842 -8.40 22.63 2.68
N PHE A 843 -8.92 23.08 1.54
CA PHE A 843 -9.92 24.12 1.45
C PHE A 843 -10.80 23.89 0.22
N SER A 844 -12.08 24.22 0.32
CA SER A 844 -12.97 24.35 -0.83
C SER A 844 -13.98 25.45 -0.57
N TYR A 845 -14.22 26.28 -1.58
CA TYR A 845 -15.24 27.31 -1.59
C TYR A 845 -16.03 27.27 -2.89
N ARG A 846 -17.36 27.13 -2.79
CA ARG A 846 -18.31 27.19 -3.89
C ARG A 846 -19.09 28.49 -3.86
N LYS A 847 -19.25 29.14 -5.01
CA LYS A 847 -20.09 30.32 -5.19
C LYS A 847 -21.02 30.14 -6.38
N ALA A 848 -22.33 30.10 -6.11
CA ALA A 848 -23.36 30.19 -7.14
C ALA A 848 -23.62 31.66 -7.50
N TYR A 849 -23.87 31.93 -8.78
CA TYR A 849 -24.14 33.27 -9.32
C TYR A 849 -24.95 33.18 -10.61
N ALA A 850 -25.57 34.30 -11.00
CA ALA A 850 -26.37 34.41 -12.23
C ALA A 850 -27.43 33.30 -12.43
N LYS A 851 -27.91 32.70 -11.31
CA LYS A 851 -28.92 31.62 -11.21
C LYS A 851 -28.59 30.28 -11.88
N HIS A 852 -27.72 30.26 -12.87
CA HIS A 852 -27.40 29.10 -13.71
C HIS A 852 -25.92 28.68 -13.63
N PHE A 853 -25.12 29.35 -12.83
CA PHE A 853 -23.68 29.13 -12.77
C PHE A 853 -23.20 28.96 -11.33
N ALA A 854 -22.21 28.09 -11.14
CA ALA A 854 -21.44 28.06 -9.91
C ALA A 854 -19.98 27.76 -10.17
N THR A 855 -19.10 28.47 -9.48
CA THR A 855 -17.65 28.20 -9.52
C THR A 855 -17.25 27.61 -8.17
N THR A 856 -16.48 26.52 -8.19
CA THR A 856 -15.85 25.97 -6.98
C THR A 856 -14.34 26.01 -7.13
N LEU A 857 -13.65 26.61 -6.17
CA LEU A 857 -12.20 26.55 -6.02
C LEU A 857 -11.86 25.66 -4.83
N SER A 858 -11.00 24.68 -5.05
CA SER A 858 -10.48 23.83 -3.98
C SER A 858 -8.97 23.72 -4.06
N ALA A 859 -8.33 23.56 -2.91
CA ALA A 859 -6.90 23.34 -2.81
C ALA A 859 -6.56 22.31 -1.72
N PHE A 860 -5.48 21.58 -1.93
CA PHE A 860 -4.87 20.69 -0.96
C PHE A 860 -3.37 20.98 -0.87
N TYR A 861 -2.86 21.15 0.34
CA TYR A 861 -1.46 21.36 0.64
C TYR A 861 -0.91 20.19 1.48
N ASN A 862 0.27 19.71 1.09
CA ASN A 862 1.06 18.73 1.82
C ASN A 862 2.51 19.22 1.91
N GLY A 863 2.93 19.64 3.10
CA GLY A 863 4.33 19.84 3.43
C GLY A 863 4.78 18.71 4.34
N GLN A 864 5.85 17.99 4.03
CA GLN A 864 6.32 16.93 4.93
C GLN A 864 7.84 16.76 4.88
N SER A 865 8.38 16.19 5.95
CA SER A 865 9.74 15.65 5.94
C SER A 865 9.91 14.69 4.76
N GLY A 866 11.07 14.74 4.12
CA GLY A 866 11.37 13.84 3.01
C GLY A 866 11.41 12.37 3.42
N THR A 867 11.40 11.49 2.43
CA THR A 867 11.37 10.04 2.64
C THR A 867 12.65 9.58 3.33
N PRO A 868 12.56 8.72 4.37
CA PRO A 868 13.73 8.21 5.04
C PRO A 868 14.49 7.22 4.14
N PHE A 869 15.82 7.20 4.24
CA PHE A 869 16.68 6.30 3.48
C PHE A 869 17.98 5.97 4.23
N SER A 870 18.70 4.95 3.77
CA SER A 870 19.95 4.47 4.36
C SER A 870 21.15 4.80 3.48
N TYR A 871 22.31 5.06 4.10
CA TYR A 871 23.60 5.11 3.42
C TYR A 871 24.33 3.77 3.60
N SER A 872 24.66 3.10 2.49
CA SER A 872 25.33 1.80 2.48
C SER A 872 26.58 1.80 1.62
N TYR A 873 27.38 0.75 1.76
CA TYR A 873 28.41 0.41 0.77
C TYR A 873 27.78 -0.19 -0.49
N TYR A 874 28.53 -0.28 -1.59
CA TYR A 874 28.13 -1.03 -2.78
C TYR A 874 29.33 -1.69 -3.45
N GLY A 875 29.09 -2.50 -4.49
CA GLY A 875 30.15 -3.09 -5.31
C GLY A 875 30.70 -4.43 -4.80
N GLY A 876 30.30 -4.89 -3.62
CA GLY A 876 30.65 -6.20 -3.07
C GLY A 876 30.01 -6.44 -1.71
N ASP A 877 30.16 -7.67 -1.23
CA ASP A 877 29.78 -8.07 0.13
C ASP A 877 31.01 -7.92 1.03
N LEU A 878 30.94 -6.98 1.97
CA LEU A 878 32.09 -6.53 2.73
C LEU A 878 32.43 -7.48 3.89
N ASN A 879 31.44 -8.18 4.44
CA ASN A 879 31.60 -9.08 5.59
C ASN A 879 31.31 -10.56 5.27
N ASN A 880 30.97 -10.86 4.01
CA ASN A 880 30.68 -12.19 3.46
C ASN A 880 29.45 -12.86 4.11
N ASP A 881 28.46 -12.07 4.52
CA ASP A 881 27.20 -12.55 5.09
C ASP A 881 26.17 -13.02 4.03
N GLY A 882 26.46 -12.80 2.75
CA GLY A 882 25.61 -13.16 1.62
C GLY A 882 24.72 -12.02 1.11
N GLY A 883 24.87 -10.79 1.62
CA GLY A 883 24.08 -9.59 1.30
C GLY A 883 24.41 -8.83 0.01
N GLN A 884 24.91 -9.49 -1.04
CA GLN A 884 25.46 -8.78 -2.20
C GLN A 884 24.42 -8.25 -3.20
N PHE A 885 24.49 -6.96 -3.55
CA PHE A 885 23.92 -6.40 -4.79
C PHE A 885 24.92 -5.57 -5.57
N SER A 886 24.70 -5.48 -6.89
CA SER A 886 25.53 -4.69 -7.80
C SER A 886 25.42 -3.19 -7.58
N SER A 887 24.30 -2.69 -7.04
CA SER A 887 24.06 -1.25 -6.86
C SER A 887 24.10 -0.74 -5.43
N ASN A 888 23.68 -1.51 -4.40
CA ASN A 888 23.67 -1.12 -2.98
C ASN A 888 23.81 -2.36 -2.06
N SER A 889 24.61 -2.35 -1.00
CA SER A 889 24.71 -3.44 -0.02
C SER A 889 23.66 -3.30 1.11
N ASN A 890 23.44 -4.39 1.85
CA ASN A 890 22.83 -4.34 3.19
C ASN A 890 23.81 -3.77 4.25
N ASP A 891 25.07 -3.59 3.91
CA ASP A 891 26.10 -3.04 4.79
C ASP A 891 25.98 -1.52 4.94
N LEU A 892 25.61 -1.05 6.13
CA LEU A 892 25.63 0.38 6.46
C LEU A 892 27.08 0.91 6.55
N ILE A 893 27.28 2.16 6.14
CA ILE A 893 28.61 2.79 6.17
C ILE A 893 29.02 3.18 7.58
N TYR A 894 30.31 3.11 7.88
CA TYR A 894 30.93 3.92 8.93
C TYR A 894 31.20 5.33 8.39
N ILE A 895 30.85 6.36 9.15
CA ILE A 895 31.00 7.76 8.74
C ILE A 895 32.30 8.31 9.33
N PRO A 896 33.36 8.55 8.54
CA PRO A 896 34.67 8.92 9.09
C PRO A 896 34.70 10.33 9.69
N ARG A 897 35.33 10.49 10.86
CA ARG A 897 35.64 11.82 11.45
C ARG A 897 36.74 12.51 10.68
N THR A 898 37.79 11.77 10.36
CA THR A 898 39.00 12.23 9.70
C THR A 898 39.42 11.22 8.64
N ARG A 899 40.37 11.62 7.77
CA ARG A 899 40.93 10.74 6.75
C ARG A 899 41.44 9.44 7.35
N ASP A 900 42.10 9.49 8.50
CA ASP A 900 42.87 8.37 9.04
C ASP A 900 41.97 7.18 9.46
N GLU A 901 40.69 7.43 9.68
CA GLU A 901 39.70 6.40 10.01
C GLU A 901 39.26 5.57 8.79
N ILE A 902 39.53 6.00 7.55
CA ILE A 902 39.10 5.31 6.32
C ILE A 902 40.28 5.05 5.36
N VAL A 903 40.29 3.88 4.71
CA VAL A 903 41.27 3.56 3.67
C VAL A 903 40.64 3.81 2.30
N LEU A 904 41.08 4.87 1.63
CA LEU A 904 40.59 5.25 0.30
C LEU A 904 41.55 4.81 -0.80
N VAL A 905 40.99 4.22 -1.86
CA VAL A 905 41.70 3.76 -3.06
C VAL A 905 40.99 4.24 -4.32
N THR A 906 41.69 4.21 -5.46
CA THR A 906 41.14 4.62 -6.76
C THR A 906 40.07 3.64 -7.26
N ASP A 907 39.03 4.16 -7.94
CA ASP A 907 37.96 3.32 -8.51
C ASP A 907 38.33 2.75 -9.89
N GLY A 908 39.34 1.86 -9.89
CA GLY A 908 39.84 1.20 -11.09
C GLY A 908 40.91 1.99 -11.85
N PRO A 909 41.43 1.44 -12.97
CA PRO A 909 42.63 1.96 -13.65
C PRO A 909 42.46 3.32 -14.32
N ASN A 910 41.22 3.78 -14.50
CA ASN A 910 40.91 5.05 -15.14
C ASN A 910 40.76 6.22 -14.17
N ASP A 911 40.67 5.96 -12.86
CA ASP A 911 40.59 7.00 -11.84
C ASP A 911 41.99 7.54 -11.54
N ARG A 912 42.20 8.83 -11.85
CA ARG A 912 43.50 9.51 -11.73
C ARG A 912 43.66 10.32 -10.44
N ARG A 913 42.65 10.30 -9.56
CA ARG A 913 42.67 11.06 -8.30
C ARG A 913 43.62 10.42 -7.27
N THR A 914 44.26 11.23 -6.44
CA THR A 914 44.97 10.73 -5.25
C THR A 914 43.99 10.39 -4.12
N PRO A 915 44.35 9.50 -3.17
CA PRO A 915 43.52 9.24 -1.99
C PRO A 915 43.14 10.51 -1.22
N GLU A 916 44.01 11.53 -1.19
CA GLU A 916 43.74 12.84 -0.58
C GLU A 916 42.67 13.63 -1.34
N GLN A 917 42.67 13.57 -2.68
CA GLN A 917 41.61 14.17 -3.50
C GLN A 917 40.28 13.46 -3.30
N ILE A 918 40.29 12.12 -3.27
CA ILE A 918 39.10 11.30 -2.99
C ILE A 918 38.55 11.64 -1.59
N TRP A 919 39.42 11.78 -0.59
CA TRP A 919 39.03 12.24 0.75
C TRP A 919 38.41 13.64 0.72
N GLY A 920 39.01 14.59 0.00
CA GLY A 920 38.47 15.94 -0.13
C GLY A 920 37.03 15.93 -0.67
N GLU A 921 36.78 15.16 -1.74
CA GLU A 921 35.44 15.03 -2.32
C GLU A 921 34.45 14.33 -1.38
N LEU A 922 34.86 13.23 -0.74
CA LEU A 922 34.02 12.51 0.24
C LEU A 922 33.69 13.41 1.45
N ASN A 923 34.69 14.13 1.97
CA ASN A 923 34.52 15.02 3.11
C ASN A 923 33.58 16.17 2.75
N SER A 924 33.68 16.73 1.54
CA SER A 924 32.71 17.71 1.05
C SER A 924 31.30 17.13 0.93
N PHE A 925 31.14 15.87 0.50
CA PHE A 925 29.84 15.21 0.50
C PHE A 925 29.27 15.09 1.92
N ILE A 926 30.08 14.62 2.88
CA ILE A 926 29.68 14.48 4.28
C ILE A 926 29.28 15.83 4.88
N GLU A 927 30.06 16.90 4.62
CA GLU A 927 29.74 18.24 5.12
C GLU A 927 28.46 18.85 4.50
N ASN A 928 28.09 18.42 3.29
CA ASN A 928 26.89 18.86 2.59
C ASN A 928 25.63 18.05 2.94
N ASP A 929 25.76 16.94 3.65
CA ASP A 929 24.65 16.11 4.11
C ASP A 929 24.49 16.26 5.64
N GLU A 930 23.37 16.85 6.06
CA GLU A 930 23.08 17.13 7.48
C GLU A 930 23.19 15.88 8.36
N TYR A 931 22.67 14.74 7.88
CA TYR A 931 22.71 13.49 8.63
C TYR A 931 24.14 12.97 8.77
N LEU A 932 24.90 12.87 7.67
CA LEU A 932 26.26 12.36 7.72
C LEU A 932 27.18 13.27 8.55
N LYS A 933 27.03 14.58 8.42
CA LYS A 933 27.79 15.56 9.19
C LYS A 933 27.62 15.38 10.70
N GLU A 934 26.39 15.21 11.16
CA GLU A 934 26.06 15.07 12.58
C GLU A 934 26.51 13.73 13.19
N HIS A 935 26.65 12.69 12.38
CA HIS A 935 26.93 11.31 12.82
C HIS A 935 28.36 10.87 12.49
N ARG A 936 29.30 11.81 12.33
CA ARG A 936 30.72 11.48 12.15
C ARG A 936 31.25 10.67 13.33
N GLY A 937 31.94 9.58 13.02
CA GLY A 937 32.48 8.64 13.99
C GLY A 937 31.52 7.55 14.42
N GLU A 938 30.35 7.48 13.79
CA GLU A 938 29.32 6.48 14.04
C GLU A 938 29.04 5.68 12.77
N TYR A 939 28.36 4.54 12.93
CA TYR A 939 27.73 3.87 11.81
C TYR A 939 26.46 4.58 11.41
N ALA A 940 26.22 4.72 10.11
CA ALA A 940 24.94 5.16 9.59
C ALA A 940 23.83 4.23 10.12
N ALA A 941 22.74 4.82 10.57
CA ALA A 941 21.54 4.13 11.01
C ALA A 941 20.67 3.79 9.79
N ARG A 942 20.05 2.60 9.79
CA ARG A 942 19.06 2.27 8.76
C ARG A 942 17.94 3.31 8.81
N ASN A 943 17.67 3.94 7.66
CA ASN A 943 16.64 4.96 7.47
C ASN A 943 16.86 6.21 8.34
N GLY A 944 18.11 6.50 8.74
CA GLY A 944 18.45 7.69 9.51
C GLY A 944 18.45 8.98 8.70
N ALA A 945 18.93 8.91 7.46
CA ALA A 945 18.94 10.05 6.54
C ALA A 945 17.56 10.29 5.92
N ARG A 946 17.33 11.51 5.43
CA ARG A 946 16.07 11.91 4.79
C ARG A 946 16.33 12.73 3.55
N THR A 947 15.50 12.54 2.52
CA THR A 947 15.49 13.47 1.40
C THR A 947 15.03 14.85 1.87
N PRO A 948 15.21 15.92 1.07
CA PRO A 948 14.75 17.25 1.43
C PRO A 948 13.25 17.31 1.72
N TRP A 949 12.84 18.32 2.48
CA TRP A 949 11.44 18.61 2.75
C TRP A 949 10.67 18.82 1.43
N GLN A 950 9.49 18.20 1.35
CA GLN A 950 8.65 18.24 0.15
C GLN A 950 7.43 19.12 0.39
N HIS A 951 7.11 19.99 -0.57
CA HIS A 951 5.91 20.82 -0.58
C HIS A 951 5.09 20.53 -1.83
N LYS A 952 3.81 20.20 -1.67
CA LYS A 952 2.86 20.03 -2.78
C LYS A 952 1.61 20.84 -2.54
N ILE A 953 1.19 21.56 -3.57
CA ILE A 953 -0.09 22.26 -3.61
C ILE A 953 -0.82 21.73 -4.84
N ASP A 954 -2.00 21.18 -4.63
CA ASP A 954 -2.90 20.72 -5.67
C ASP A 954 -4.13 21.60 -5.68
N VAL A 955 -4.61 21.99 -6.86
CA VAL A 955 -5.74 22.90 -7.05
C VAL A 955 -6.76 22.26 -7.97
N ARG A 956 -8.04 22.44 -7.67
CA ARG A 956 -9.15 22.06 -8.54
C ARG A 956 -10.07 23.26 -8.75
N LEU A 957 -10.40 23.52 -10.00
CA LEU A 957 -11.41 24.49 -10.40
C LEU A 957 -12.58 23.75 -11.04
N LEU A 958 -13.79 23.98 -10.53
CA LEU A 958 -15.03 23.50 -11.13
C LEU A 958 -15.87 24.67 -11.60
N GLN A 959 -16.47 24.53 -12.78
CA GLN A 959 -17.50 25.42 -13.28
C GLN A 959 -18.74 24.60 -13.60
N ASP A 960 -19.78 24.79 -12.80
CA ASP A 960 -21.11 24.23 -13.03
C ASP A 960 -21.92 25.21 -13.91
N ILE A 961 -22.61 24.66 -14.91
CA ILE A 961 -23.61 25.31 -15.73
C ILE A 961 -24.87 24.48 -15.60
N TYR A 962 -25.90 25.01 -14.94
CA TYR A 962 -27.07 24.22 -14.56
C TYR A 962 -28.40 24.91 -14.85
N THR A 963 -29.39 24.09 -15.15
CA THR A 963 -30.77 24.51 -15.41
C THR A 963 -31.74 23.45 -14.91
N THR A 964 -33.02 23.79 -14.80
CA THR A 964 -34.07 22.87 -14.37
C THR A 964 -34.85 22.39 -15.58
N ILE A 965 -34.89 21.08 -15.80
CA ILE A 965 -35.68 20.43 -16.86
C ILE A 965 -36.57 19.38 -16.19
N GLY A 966 -37.87 19.44 -16.42
CA GLY A 966 -38.81 18.49 -15.81
C GLY A 966 -38.78 18.46 -14.28
N GLY A 967 -38.48 19.60 -13.63
CA GLY A 967 -38.38 19.70 -12.18
C GLY A 967 -37.07 19.17 -11.58
N LYS A 968 -36.11 18.74 -12.40
CA LYS A 968 -34.79 18.26 -11.96
C LYS A 968 -33.68 19.19 -12.42
N GLU A 969 -32.66 19.36 -11.59
CA GLU A 969 -31.47 20.12 -11.96
C GLU A 969 -30.59 19.26 -12.87
N HIS A 970 -30.26 19.80 -14.04
CA HIS A 970 -29.30 19.23 -14.97
C HIS A 970 -28.08 20.12 -15.01
N THR A 971 -26.89 19.54 -14.83
CA THR A 971 -25.64 20.29 -14.71
C THR A 971 -24.59 19.76 -15.68
N ILE A 972 -24.05 20.65 -16.50
CA ILE A 972 -22.77 20.43 -17.19
C ILE A 972 -21.69 21.04 -16.31
N GLN A 973 -20.77 20.21 -15.84
CA GLN A 973 -19.64 20.61 -15.02
C GLN A 973 -18.36 20.50 -15.84
N LEU A 974 -17.63 21.60 -15.94
CA LEU A 974 -16.27 21.66 -16.46
C LEU A 974 -15.30 21.61 -15.28
N SER A 975 -14.22 20.85 -15.39
CA SER A 975 -13.22 20.73 -14.33
C SER A 975 -11.80 20.85 -14.86
N VAL A 976 -10.94 21.49 -14.06
CA VAL A 976 -9.49 21.45 -14.22
C VAL A 976 -8.87 21.10 -12.88
N ASP A 977 -8.16 19.96 -12.84
CA ASP A 977 -7.34 19.54 -11.71
C ASP A 977 -5.88 19.82 -12.04
N ILE A 978 -5.20 20.69 -11.27
CA ILE A 978 -3.78 21.00 -11.42
C ILE A 978 -3.05 20.46 -10.21
N ILE A 979 -2.30 19.38 -10.40
CA ILE A 979 -1.43 18.81 -9.38
C ILE A 979 -0.08 19.47 -9.43
N ASN A 980 0.49 19.70 -8.25
CA ASN A 980 1.75 20.43 -8.09
C ASN A 980 1.68 21.85 -8.70
N PHE A 981 0.59 22.56 -8.44
CA PHE A 981 0.32 23.93 -8.86
C PHE A 981 1.45 24.92 -8.48
N GLY A 982 2.13 24.69 -7.35
CA GLY A 982 3.32 25.47 -7.00
C GLY A 982 4.40 25.44 -8.09
N ASN A 983 4.62 24.27 -8.71
CA ASN A 983 5.57 24.11 -9.82
C ASN A 983 5.12 24.82 -11.11
N LEU A 984 3.81 24.96 -11.33
CA LEU A 984 3.25 25.73 -12.45
C LEU A 984 3.62 27.22 -12.31
N LEU A 985 3.62 27.74 -11.09
CA LEU A 985 3.98 29.13 -10.80
C LEU A 985 5.49 29.35 -10.76
N ASN A 986 6.25 28.42 -10.17
CA ASN A 986 7.70 28.50 -10.08
C ASN A 986 8.33 27.11 -10.26
N LYS A 987 9.20 26.97 -11.25
CA LYS A 987 9.87 25.70 -11.61
C LYS A 987 10.70 25.06 -10.49
N GLU A 988 11.14 25.84 -9.51
CA GLU A 988 11.93 25.36 -8.37
C GLU A 988 11.05 24.85 -7.23
N TRP A 989 9.76 25.20 -7.21
CA TRP A 989 8.80 24.72 -6.22
C TRP A 989 8.26 23.34 -6.59
N GLY A 990 7.82 22.60 -5.57
CA GLY A 990 7.11 21.35 -5.83
C GLY A 990 7.99 20.17 -6.22
N ARG A 991 9.27 20.19 -5.83
CA ARG A 991 10.21 19.09 -6.11
C ARG A 991 9.94 17.90 -5.18
N ASP A 992 9.86 16.72 -5.79
CA ASP A 992 9.89 15.43 -5.11
C ASP A 992 11.25 14.78 -5.31
N TYR A 993 11.63 14.00 -4.30
CA TYR A 993 12.92 13.35 -4.22
C TYR A 993 12.72 11.89 -3.89
N PHE A 994 13.60 11.04 -4.40
CA PHE A 994 13.59 9.63 -4.10
C PHE A 994 15.01 9.08 -4.02
N VAL A 995 15.13 7.96 -3.32
CA VAL A 995 16.31 7.11 -3.30
C VAL A 995 15.85 5.73 -3.73
N ALA A 996 16.47 5.16 -4.76
CA ALA A 996 16.10 3.84 -5.26
C ALA A 996 16.18 2.81 -4.12
N ASN A 997 15.11 2.04 -3.91
CA ASN A 997 14.98 1.07 -2.82
C ASN A 997 15.14 1.63 -1.39
N GLY A 998 15.13 2.96 -1.21
CA GLY A 998 15.37 3.61 0.09
C GLY A 998 16.78 3.40 0.62
N ASN A 999 17.75 3.09 -0.25
CA ASN A 999 19.13 2.84 0.13
C ASN A 999 20.07 3.45 -0.92
N TYR A 1000 21.08 4.19 -0.49
CA TYR A 1000 22.06 4.84 -1.36
C TYR A 1000 23.46 4.27 -1.10
N GLY A 1001 24.01 3.57 -2.10
CA GLY A 1001 25.39 3.11 -2.10
C GLY A 1001 26.36 4.29 -2.25
N LEU A 1002 26.92 4.79 -1.15
CA LEU A 1002 27.81 5.95 -1.16
C LEU A 1002 29.25 5.57 -1.50
N LEU A 1003 29.75 4.53 -0.84
CA LEU A 1003 31.15 4.11 -0.90
C LEU A 1003 31.24 2.75 -1.58
N ARG A 1004 32.08 2.64 -2.60
CA ARG A 1004 32.32 1.37 -3.28
C ARG A 1004 33.33 0.56 -2.50
N TYR A 1005 32.96 -0.63 -2.06
CA TYR A 1005 33.90 -1.57 -1.45
C TYR A 1005 34.87 -2.12 -2.51
N GLN A 1006 36.18 -2.05 -2.21
CA GLN A 1006 37.26 -2.43 -3.14
C GLN A 1006 38.11 -3.61 -2.63
N GLY A 1007 37.78 -4.16 -1.45
CA GLY A 1007 38.49 -5.27 -0.84
C GLY A 1007 39.03 -4.96 0.56
N LEU A 1008 39.91 -5.82 1.05
CA LEU A 1008 40.56 -5.68 2.37
C LEU A 1008 42.07 -5.61 2.17
N GLU A 1009 42.77 -4.79 2.97
CA GLU A 1009 44.23 -4.60 2.85
C GLU A 1009 45.02 -5.89 3.07
N ASN A 1010 44.52 -6.84 3.89
CA ASN A 1010 45.24 -8.05 4.28
C ASN A 1010 44.29 -9.22 4.61
N GLY A 1011 43.93 -10.04 3.61
CA GLY A 1011 43.14 -11.25 3.81
C GLY A 1011 41.65 -11.00 4.10
N THR A 1012 41.03 -11.78 4.99
CA THR A 1012 39.57 -11.74 5.23
C THR A 1012 39.14 -10.86 6.41
N THR A 1013 40.08 -10.31 7.19
CA THR A 1013 39.79 -9.49 8.38
C THR A 1013 40.54 -8.15 8.42
N GLY A 1014 41.31 -7.82 7.39
CA GLY A 1014 42.05 -6.54 7.31
C GLY A 1014 41.12 -5.32 7.26
N ARG A 1015 41.69 -4.11 7.23
CA ARG A 1015 40.89 -2.89 7.06
C ARG A 1015 40.24 -2.87 5.67
N PRO A 1016 38.98 -2.45 5.56
CA PRO A 1016 38.29 -2.35 4.28
C PRO A 1016 38.76 -1.12 3.51
N THR A 1017 38.94 -1.31 2.20
CA THR A 1017 39.31 -0.24 1.27
C THR A 1017 38.10 0.20 0.45
N PHE A 1018 38.01 1.51 0.19
CA PHE A 1018 36.85 2.09 -0.47
C PHE A 1018 37.23 3.05 -1.59
N GLY A 1019 36.45 3.02 -2.67
CA GLY A 1019 36.41 4.08 -3.67
C GLY A 1019 35.22 5.02 -3.45
N PHE A 1020 35.35 6.26 -3.89
CA PHE A 1020 34.26 7.25 -3.87
C PHE A 1020 34.21 8.00 -5.21
N GLY A 1021 33.08 7.91 -5.93
CA GLY A 1021 32.99 8.38 -7.32
C GLY A 1021 33.87 7.58 -8.29
N ASN A 1022 33.66 7.74 -9.60
CA ASN A 1022 34.33 6.95 -10.65
C ASN A 1022 35.33 7.76 -11.50
N GLY A 1023 35.76 8.94 -11.03
CA GLY A 1023 36.73 9.82 -11.70
C GLY A 1023 36.36 10.32 -13.11
N THR A 1024 35.17 10.00 -13.62
CA THR A 1024 34.77 10.24 -15.03
C THR A 1024 33.39 10.91 -15.20
N SER A 1025 32.67 11.17 -14.10
CA SER A 1025 31.45 12.01 -14.04
C SER A 1025 31.52 12.99 -12.88
N THR A 1026 30.68 14.04 -12.89
CA THR A 1026 30.48 14.92 -11.72
C THR A 1026 30.18 14.07 -10.48
N THR A 1027 31.09 14.09 -9.50
CA THR A 1027 30.90 13.40 -8.22
C THR A 1027 29.56 13.82 -7.62
N PRO A 1028 28.67 12.88 -7.24
CA PRO A 1028 27.38 13.23 -6.66
C PRO A 1028 27.58 14.12 -5.44
N THR A 1029 26.80 15.19 -5.32
CA THR A 1029 26.87 16.11 -4.16
C THR A 1029 25.81 15.80 -3.10
N VAL A 1030 24.83 14.94 -3.43
CA VAL A 1030 23.73 14.53 -2.54
C VAL A 1030 23.37 13.05 -2.77
N GLY A 1031 22.82 12.38 -1.75
CA GLY A 1031 22.45 10.96 -1.78
C GLY A 1031 21.07 10.64 -2.36
N TYR A 1032 20.45 11.55 -3.12
CA TYR A 1032 19.09 11.41 -3.62
C TYR A 1032 18.91 12.01 -5.02
N GLN A 1033 17.86 11.58 -5.71
CA GLN A 1033 17.51 12.04 -7.05
C GLN A 1033 16.19 12.81 -7.03
N VAL A 1034 16.04 13.77 -7.95
CA VAL A 1034 14.77 14.46 -8.17
C VAL A 1034 13.88 13.56 -9.02
N ASP A 1035 12.65 13.31 -8.57
CA ASP A 1035 11.66 12.57 -9.36
C ASP A 1035 11.24 13.40 -10.58
N GLN A 1036 11.53 12.88 -11.76
CA GLN A 1036 11.33 13.59 -13.03
C GLN A 1036 9.85 13.82 -13.37
N LEU A 1037 8.94 12.97 -12.91
CA LEU A 1037 7.51 13.06 -13.23
C LEU A 1037 6.72 13.73 -12.12
N ALA A 1038 6.95 13.32 -10.87
CA ALA A 1038 6.23 13.83 -9.72
C ALA A 1038 6.55 15.32 -9.46
N SER A 1039 7.78 15.76 -9.78
CA SER A 1039 8.19 17.17 -9.63
C SER A 1039 7.64 18.11 -10.70
N ARG A 1040 6.89 17.64 -11.69
CA ARG A 1040 6.25 18.48 -12.71
C ARG A 1040 4.84 18.87 -12.25
N TRP A 1041 4.38 20.05 -12.63
CA TRP A 1041 2.94 20.30 -12.63
C TRP A 1041 2.24 19.47 -13.70
N GLN A 1042 1.02 19.01 -13.41
CA GLN A 1042 0.18 18.26 -14.35
C GLN A 1042 -1.26 18.72 -14.22
N ALA A 1043 -1.90 19.01 -15.35
CA ALA A 1043 -3.30 19.38 -15.44
C ALA A 1043 -4.12 18.25 -16.09
N GLN A 1044 -5.30 18.00 -15.55
CA GLN A 1044 -6.32 17.11 -16.11
C GLN A 1044 -7.60 17.90 -16.32
N PHE A 1045 -8.17 17.77 -17.51
CA PHE A 1045 -9.42 18.43 -17.89
C PHE A 1045 -10.56 17.43 -17.83
N GLY A 1046 -11.74 17.89 -17.44
CA GLY A 1046 -12.93 17.05 -17.36
C GLY A 1046 -14.20 17.75 -17.80
N VAL A 1047 -15.10 16.94 -18.34
CA VAL A 1047 -16.50 17.32 -18.58
C VAL A 1047 -17.36 16.25 -17.92
N ARG A 1048 -18.37 16.70 -17.19
CA ARG A 1048 -19.34 15.84 -16.52
C ARG A 1048 -20.75 16.37 -16.74
N TYR A 1049 -21.68 15.48 -17.03
CA TYR A 1049 -23.10 15.74 -17.02
C TYR A 1049 -23.73 15.07 -15.79
N LEU A 1050 -24.61 15.79 -15.08
CA LEU A 1050 -25.32 15.35 -13.88
C LEU A 1050 -26.82 15.62 -14.07
N PHE A 1051 -27.67 14.72 -13.57
CA PHE A 1051 -29.12 14.88 -13.53
C PHE A 1051 -29.76 14.05 -12.41
#